data_AF-A0A2I1RIK6-F1
#
_entry.id   AF-A0A2I1RIK6-F1
#
_cell.length_a   1.000
_cell.length_b   1.000
_cell.length_c   1.000
_cell.angle_alpha   90.00
_cell.angle_beta   90.00
_cell.angle_gamma   90.00
#
_symmetry.space_group_name_H-M   'P 1'
#
loop_
_entity.id
_entity.type
_entity.pdbx_description
1 polymer ?
#
loop_
_entity_poly.entity_id
_entity_poly.type
_entity_poly.pdbx_seq_one_letter_code
_entity_poly.pdbx_strand_id
1 'polypeptide(L)'
;MKQATALDILKTGKNVFLTGSAGAGKTYTINQYLHYLRARDVAVAVTASTGIAATHMNGMTIHSWAGIGISNELTAKDIARIKKRTVVVERIERTKVLVIDEISMLHRQQFELINQVLQAIKENTLPFGGIQLLVAGDFFQLPPIGEPHESNRDKFAFMAQAWLDADFQICYLSEQHRQTTDKTAAAGNSYYGLDLTAILNQIRSQQFTPHIMPALTATAEHVLADNRTRLFTHNVNVQAINEQELGKLTTAAHTFRAWGEGDEKLVETLKKSVRNTPELVLKLGAKVMFIKNNAELNVSNGTMGKVVDFVATTLKQPNKQTNSPSTNSPSKNLSEPLDEQALAADESALLDAIEQEQQADMADLLDEVNGGQSQQTHHTDDDTAPTDTVDDKLSELLYPLVELNDGRKVIAEYDSWRIDDEEGEILAAYYHIPLTLAWAITIHKSQGMTLDAAEVDLSKTFEKGQGYVALSRLKQLSGLQLLGVNELSLQLDPLARGADQRFQAISAEQEGEFLTRSKKQLNDLHREFIIQCRGTLDKEKIAAYENRAKQQQKLMEKRRHAVQQLQSLADDAAGVITPTVLETKALLDESLTIAEIAQARNLAQSTVMGHIEKIAEHFPRANIAHLRPDDEWLQPIDKAYQKIAKRDDKRDKDNDGKIKIRAIVEELRNAYSYNDVKLALLFLKAQGN
;
A
#
# COMPACT_ATOMS: atom_id res chain seq x y z
N MET A 1 -9.42 -25.01 13.83
CA MET A 1 -9.57 -25.11 12.36
C MET A 1 -8.27 -24.85 11.61
N LYS A 2 -8.05 -25.59 10.51
CA LYS A 2 -6.96 -25.33 9.54
C LYS A 2 -7.38 -24.33 8.47
N GLN A 3 -6.42 -23.64 7.87
CA GLN A 3 -6.68 -22.66 6.79
C GLN A 3 -7.44 -23.26 5.59
N ALA A 4 -7.13 -24.50 5.20
CA ALA A 4 -7.82 -25.20 4.11
C ALA A 4 -9.30 -25.46 4.41
N THR A 5 -9.64 -25.86 5.65
CA THR A 5 -11.03 -26.06 6.07
C THR A 5 -11.81 -24.75 6.05
N ALA A 6 -11.22 -23.67 6.57
CA ALA A 6 -11.84 -22.33 6.54
C ALA A 6 -12.07 -21.84 5.10
N LEU A 7 -11.12 -22.09 4.20
CA LEU A 7 -11.25 -21.78 2.77
C LEU A 7 -12.39 -22.57 2.09
N ASP A 8 -12.60 -23.84 2.46
CA ASP A 8 -13.71 -24.63 1.91
C ASP A 8 -15.08 -24.27 2.51
N ILE A 9 -15.13 -23.74 3.74
CA ILE A 9 -16.33 -23.13 4.32
C ILE A 9 -16.68 -21.83 3.58
N LEU A 10 -15.70 -20.94 3.36
CA LEU A 10 -15.89 -19.66 2.65
C LEU A 10 -16.54 -19.84 1.26
N LYS A 11 -16.09 -20.85 0.50
CA LYS A 11 -16.63 -21.19 -0.82
C LYS A 11 -18.10 -21.63 -0.80
N THR A 12 -18.70 -21.95 0.35
CA THR A 12 -20.13 -22.31 0.43
C THR A 12 -21.08 -21.12 0.39
N GLY A 13 -20.57 -19.89 0.41
CA GLY A 13 -21.40 -18.67 0.42
C GLY A 13 -21.95 -18.28 1.79
N LYS A 14 -21.59 -19.02 2.85
CA LYS A 14 -21.91 -18.64 4.23
C LYS A 14 -21.17 -17.36 4.64
N ASN A 15 -21.82 -16.55 5.47
CA ASN A 15 -21.16 -15.45 6.16
C ASN A 15 -20.13 -16.06 7.14
N VAL A 16 -18.90 -15.55 7.13
CA VAL A 16 -17.80 -16.11 7.94
C VAL A 16 -17.14 -15.04 8.81
N PHE A 17 -16.97 -15.35 10.09
CA PHE A 17 -16.00 -14.66 10.95
C PHE A 17 -14.71 -15.49 11.02
N LEU A 18 -13.66 -14.99 10.38
CA LEU A 18 -12.33 -15.60 10.37
C LEU A 18 -11.47 -15.02 11.50
N THR A 19 -11.27 -15.81 12.54
CA THR A 19 -10.57 -15.39 13.77
C THR A 19 -9.40 -16.33 14.10
N GLY A 20 -8.67 -16.02 15.17
CA GLY A 20 -7.48 -16.73 15.62
C GLY A 20 -6.39 -15.76 16.04
N SER A 21 -5.29 -16.27 16.59
CA SER A 21 -4.16 -15.46 17.08
C SER A 21 -3.56 -14.53 16.01
N ALA A 22 -2.89 -13.48 16.47
CA ALA A 22 -1.96 -12.71 15.65
C ALA A 22 -0.91 -13.64 15.02
N GLY A 23 -0.84 -13.69 13.68
CA GLY A 23 0.04 -14.60 12.94
C GLY A 23 -0.57 -15.95 12.55
N ALA A 24 -1.87 -16.18 12.77
CA ALA A 24 -2.55 -17.43 12.38
C ALA A 24 -2.82 -17.59 10.87
N GLY A 25 -2.37 -16.63 10.03
CA GLY A 25 -2.54 -16.67 8.58
C GLY A 25 -3.92 -16.24 8.07
N LYS A 26 -4.70 -15.47 8.85
CA LYS A 26 -6.00 -14.90 8.44
C LYS A 26 -5.94 -14.25 7.04
N THR A 27 -5.07 -13.26 6.86
CA THR A 27 -4.85 -12.55 5.59
C THR A 27 -4.42 -13.47 4.44
N TYR A 28 -3.69 -14.56 4.73
CA TYR A 28 -3.34 -15.56 3.71
C TYR A 28 -4.58 -16.34 3.24
N THR A 29 -5.42 -16.83 4.16
CA THR A 29 -6.69 -17.49 3.82
C THR A 29 -7.61 -16.56 3.02
N ILE A 30 -7.69 -15.28 3.39
CA ILE A 30 -8.45 -14.28 2.63
C ILE A 30 -7.90 -14.15 1.20
N ASN A 31 -6.59 -13.98 1.02
CA ASN A 31 -5.99 -13.85 -0.32
C ASN A 31 -6.21 -15.09 -1.20
N GLN A 32 -6.19 -16.30 -0.62
CA GLN A 32 -6.55 -17.53 -1.33
C GLN A 32 -8.03 -17.54 -1.76
N TYR A 33 -8.92 -17.00 -0.94
CA TYR A 33 -10.34 -16.88 -1.28
C TYR A 33 -10.59 -15.81 -2.35
N LEU A 34 -9.94 -14.64 -2.26
CA LEU A 34 -9.99 -13.60 -3.28
C LEU A 34 -9.51 -14.11 -4.65
N HIS A 35 -8.43 -14.89 -4.68
CA HIS A 35 -7.96 -15.54 -5.91
C HIS A 35 -9.00 -16.53 -6.47
N TYR A 36 -9.62 -17.35 -5.61
CA TYR A 36 -10.69 -18.27 -6.00
C TYR A 36 -11.91 -17.56 -6.63
N LEU A 37 -12.32 -16.42 -6.06
CA LEU A 37 -13.45 -15.60 -6.52
C LEU A 37 -13.14 -14.88 -7.83
N ARG A 38 -12.00 -14.19 -7.92
CA ARG A 38 -11.56 -13.45 -9.11
C ARG A 38 -11.35 -14.39 -10.31
N ALA A 39 -10.82 -15.60 -10.09
CA ALA A 39 -10.74 -16.64 -11.13
C ALA A 39 -12.11 -17.08 -11.68
N ARG A 40 -13.20 -16.78 -10.95
CA ARG A 40 -14.59 -17.14 -11.26
C ARG A 40 -15.47 -15.92 -11.52
N ASP A 41 -14.89 -14.76 -11.80
CA ASP A 41 -15.66 -13.58 -12.21
C ASP A 41 -16.71 -13.16 -11.15
N VAL A 42 -16.39 -13.34 -9.86
CA VAL A 42 -17.25 -12.95 -8.74
C VAL A 42 -16.78 -11.61 -8.16
N ALA A 43 -17.62 -10.59 -8.34
CA ALA A 43 -17.41 -9.24 -7.84
C ALA A 43 -17.24 -9.21 -6.31
N VAL A 44 -16.04 -8.82 -5.84
CA VAL A 44 -15.66 -8.85 -4.42
C VAL A 44 -15.08 -7.53 -3.95
N ALA A 45 -15.74 -6.91 -2.97
CA ALA A 45 -15.26 -5.70 -2.31
C ALA A 45 -14.27 -6.07 -1.20
N VAL A 46 -13.07 -5.50 -1.26
CA VAL A 46 -12.03 -5.70 -0.24
C VAL A 46 -11.89 -4.44 0.61
N THR A 47 -12.18 -4.57 1.91
CA THR A 47 -12.14 -3.44 2.85
C THR A 47 -11.47 -3.80 4.17
N ALA A 48 -11.13 -2.78 4.95
CA ALA A 48 -10.73 -2.93 6.34
C ALA A 48 -11.25 -1.79 7.21
N SER A 49 -11.13 -1.94 8.54
CA SER A 49 -11.50 -0.92 9.52
C SER A 49 -10.61 0.34 9.49
N THR A 50 -9.38 0.25 8.98
CA THR A 50 -8.41 1.37 8.91
C THR A 50 -7.76 1.46 7.53
N GLY A 51 -7.35 2.67 7.12
CA GLY A 51 -6.71 2.89 5.82
C GLY A 51 -5.40 2.12 5.66
N ILE A 52 -4.65 1.99 6.74
CA ILE A 52 -3.39 1.22 6.79
C ILE A 52 -3.67 -0.25 6.44
N ALA A 53 -4.64 -0.89 7.09
CA ALA A 53 -4.99 -2.28 6.81
C ALA A 53 -5.58 -2.45 5.39
N ALA A 54 -6.45 -1.52 4.96
CA ALA A 54 -7.07 -1.56 3.64
C ALA A 54 -6.03 -1.51 2.50
N THR A 55 -5.03 -0.62 2.62
CA THR A 55 -3.95 -0.51 1.62
C THR A 55 -3.03 -1.73 1.54
N HIS A 56 -2.99 -2.62 2.55
CA HIS A 56 -2.25 -3.89 2.46
C HIS A 56 -2.97 -4.95 1.63
N MET A 57 -4.26 -4.75 1.34
CA MET A 57 -5.12 -5.66 0.59
C MET A 57 -5.60 -5.06 -0.75
N ASN A 58 -4.99 -3.96 -1.20
CA ASN A 58 -5.42 -3.13 -2.34
C ASN A 58 -6.88 -2.65 -2.26
N GLY A 59 -7.41 -2.52 -1.04
CA GLY A 59 -8.78 -2.10 -0.76
C GLY A 59 -8.87 -0.67 -0.24
N MET A 60 -10.08 -0.26 0.14
CA MET A 60 -10.35 1.01 0.83
C MET A 60 -10.95 0.77 2.22
N THR A 61 -11.09 1.81 3.05
CA THR A 61 -11.78 1.65 4.34
C THR A 61 -13.25 1.30 4.12
N ILE A 62 -13.82 0.47 5.01
CA ILE A 62 -15.23 0.09 4.93
C ILE A 62 -16.16 1.33 4.96
N HIS A 63 -15.78 2.37 5.71
CA HIS A 63 -16.45 3.67 5.76
C HIS A 63 -16.50 4.38 4.40
N SER A 64 -15.37 4.40 3.69
CA SER A 64 -15.27 4.99 2.35
C SER A 64 -16.01 4.17 1.32
N TRP A 65 -16.00 2.83 1.44
CA TRP A 65 -16.71 1.91 0.53
C TRP A 65 -18.23 1.94 0.71
N ALA A 66 -18.73 1.96 1.95
CA ALA A 66 -20.16 2.13 2.23
C ALA A 66 -20.64 3.58 1.96
N GLY A 67 -19.72 4.54 1.84
CA GLY A 67 -20.03 5.95 1.58
C GLY A 67 -20.56 6.72 2.81
N ILE A 68 -20.47 6.12 4.00
CA ILE A 68 -20.98 6.66 5.27
C ILE A 68 -20.05 7.71 5.89
N GLY A 69 -18.76 7.72 5.53
CA GLY A 69 -17.78 8.59 6.18
C GLY A 69 -17.57 8.23 7.66
N ILE A 70 -17.31 9.22 8.51
CA ILE A 70 -17.05 9.04 9.96
C ILE A 70 -18.35 9.20 10.78
N SER A 71 -19.52 9.02 10.14
CA SER A 71 -20.81 9.13 10.81
C SER A 71 -21.06 7.97 11.78
N ASN A 72 -21.44 8.29 13.01
CA ASN A 72 -21.90 7.32 14.02
C ASN A 72 -23.44 7.16 14.05
N GLU A 73 -24.17 8.01 13.33
CA GLU A 73 -25.61 7.91 13.07
C GLU A 73 -25.92 8.27 11.61
N LEU A 74 -27.01 7.72 11.05
CA LEU A 74 -27.53 8.12 9.73
C LEU A 74 -29.03 8.35 9.81
N THR A 75 -29.49 9.50 9.32
CA THR A 75 -30.93 9.74 9.14
C THR A 75 -31.40 9.17 7.80
N ALA A 76 -32.73 9.06 7.61
CA ALA A 76 -33.30 8.75 6.31
C ALA A 76 -32.86 9.73 5.20
N LYS A 77 -32.55 10.99 5.53
CA LYS A 77 -32.01 11.99 4.60
C LYS A 77 -30.56 11.66 4.20
N ASP A 78 -29.76 11.14 5.12
CA ASP A 78 -28.38 10.73 4.83
C ASP A 78 -28.33 9.50 3.93
N ILE A 79 -29.18 8.49 4.20
CA ILE A 79 -29.33 7.32 3.33
C ILE A 79 -29.80 7.77 1.94
N ALA A 80 -30.77 8.69 1.84
CA ALA A 80 -31.20 9.25 0.56
C ALA A 80 -30.09 10.06 -0.15
N ARG A 81 -29.18 10.72 0.59
CA ARG A 81 -27.99 11.37 0.03
C ARG A 81 -26.96 10.36 -0.47
N ILE A 82 -26.78 9.23 0.22
CA ILE A 82 -25.90 8.14 -0.23
C ILE A 82 -26.48 7.47 -1.49
N LYS A 83 -27.79 7.19 -1.56
CA LYS A 83 -28.47 6.65 -2.77
C LYS A 83 -28.39 7.58 -4.00
N LYS A 84 -28.02 8.86 -3.85
CA LYS A 84 -27.76 9.78 -4.97
C LYS A 84 -26.32 9.72 -5.51
N ARG A 85 -25.39 9.05 -4.82
CA ARG A 85 -24.00 8.88 -5.25
C ARG A 85 -23.89 7.63 -6.12
N THR A 86 -24.06 7.78 -7.44
CA THR A 86 -24.05 6.68 -8.43
C THR A 86 -22.88 5.72 -8.23
N VAL A 87 -21.64 6.24 -8.12
CA VAL A 87 -20.43 5.45 -7.88
C VAL A 87 -20.52 4.55 -6.62
N VAL A 88 -21.18 5.02 -5.56
CA VAL A 88 -21.37 4.24 -4.32
C VAL A 88 -22.47 3.20 -4.49
N VAL A 89 -23.56 3.55 -5.17
CA VAL A 89 -24.68 2.64 -5.46
C VAL A 89 -24.23 1.50 -6.36
N GLU A 90 -23.62 1.81 -7.51
CA GLU A 90 -23.20 0.82 -8.52
C GLU A 90 -22.23 -0.22 -7.93
N ARG A 91 -21.19 0.21 -7.21
CA ARG A 91 -20.21 -0.72 -6.63
C ARG A 91 -20.83 -1.65 -5.58
N ILE A 92 -21.73 -1.11 -4.74
CA ILE A 92 -22.47 -1.89 -3.74
C ILE A 92 -23.40 -2.88 -4.46
N GLU A 93 -24.18 -2.45 -5.46
CA GLU A 93 -25.06 -3.32 -6.26
C GLU A 93 -24.30 -4.46 -6.94
N ARG A 94 -23.16 -4.17 -7.57
CA ARG A 94 -22.27 -5.15 -8.20
C ARG A 94 -21.73 -6.17 -7.19
N THR A 95 -21.21 -5.72 -6.05
CA THR A 95 -20.61 -6.56 -4.99
C THR A 95 -21.47 -7.76 -4.62
N LYS A 96 -20.85 -8.95 -4.57
CA LYS A 96 -21.45 -10.22 -4.09
C LYS A 96 -20.82 -10.71 -2.80
N VAL A 97 -19.54 -10.40 -2.59
CA VAL A 97 -18.77 -10.73 -1.38
C VAL A 97 -18.14 -9.45 -0.84
N LEU A 98 -18.29 -9.20 0.46
CA LEU A 98 -17.65 -8.08 1.17
C LEU A 98 -16.68 -8.62 2.22
N VAL A 99 -15.40 -8.28 2.06
CA VAL A 99 -14.34 -8.58 3.02
C VAL A 99 -14.12 -7.38 3.93
N ILE A 100 -14.04 -7.59 5.25
CA ILE A 100 -13.70 -6.57 6.26
C ILE A 100 -12.59 -7.11 7.17
N ASP A 101 -11.33 -6.73 6.93
CA ASP A 101 -10.20 -7.09 7.81
C ASP A 101 -10.02 -6.10 8.98
N GLU A 102 -9.31 -6.55 10.01
CA GLU A 102 -9.13 -5.89 11.31
C GLU A 102 -10.46 -5.43 11.96
N ILE A 103 -11.47 -6.30 11.94
CA ILE A 103 -12.82 -6.07 12.50
C ILE A 103 -12.84 -5.68 13.98
N SER A 104 -11.75 -5.94 14.73
CA SER A 104 -11.63 -5.57 16.15
C SER A 104 -11.69 -4.06 16.39
N MET A 105 -11.31 -3.26 15.38
CA MET A 105 -11.33 -1.79 15.44
C MET A 105 -12.58 -1.17 14.80
N LEU A 106 -13.51 -1.97 14.25
CA LEU A 106 -14.76 -1.44 13.71
C LEU A 106 -15.81 -1.29 14.82
N HIS A 107 -16.42 -0.11 14.91
CA HIS A 107 -17.42 0.18 15.93
C HIS A 107 -18.74 -0.56 15.69
N ARG A 108 -19.42 -0.94 16.77
CA ARG A 108 -20.77 -1.55 16.76
C ARG A 108 -21.75 -0.75 15.92
N GLN A 109 -21.96 0.53 16.24
CA GLN A 109 -22.83 1.44 15.49
C GLN A 109 -22.43 1.52 14.01
N GLN A 110 -21.13 1.60 13.69
CA GLN A 110 -20.68 1.64 12.31
C GLN A 110 -21.04 0.35 11.56
N PHE A 111 -20.93 -0.82 12.20
CA PHE A 111 -21.38 -2.11 11.65
C PHE A 111 -22.89 -2.15 11.39
N GLU A 112 -23.71 -1.58 12.29
CA GLU A 112 -25.16 -1.40 12.07
C GLU A 112 -25.47 -0.46 10.90
N LEU A 113 -24.76 0.66 10.77
CA LEU A 113 -24.97 1.63 9.70
C LEU A 113 -24.59 1.04 8.33
N ILE A 114 -23.52 0.23 8.26
CA ILE A 114 -23.15 -0.50 7.04
C ILE A 114 -24.29 -1.45 6.65
N ASN A 115 -24.85 -2.22 7.59
CA ASN A 115 -26.01 -3.08 7.33
C ASN A 115 -27.19 -2.27 6.75
N GLN A 116 -27.60 -1.18 7.42
CA GLN A 116 -28.71 -0.32 6.99
C GLN A 116 -28.51 0.26 5.58
N VAL A 117 -27.30 0.76 5.27
CA VAL A 117 -26.99 1.32 3.95
C VAL A 117 -27.02 0.25 2.86
N LEU A 118 -26.47 -0.93 3.13
CA LEU A 118 -26.47 -2.03 2.17
C LEU A 118 -27.89 -2.56 1.91
N GLN A 119 -28.72 -2.70 2.95
CA GLN A 119 -30.14 -3.05 2.79
C GLN A 119 -30.90 -2.01 1.98
N ALA A 120 -30.67 -0.72 2.24
CA ALA A 120 -31.35 0.39 1.55
C ALA A 120 -30.91 0.56 0.09
N ILE A 121 -29.66 0.21 -0.26
CA ILE A 121 -29.14 0.26 -1.64
C ILE A 121 -29.54 -1.00 -2.42
N LYS A 122 -29.40 -2.19 -1.84
CA LYS A 122 -29.80 -3.46 -2.47
C LYS A 122 -31.31 -3.66 -2.56
N GLU A 123 -32.08 -2.82 -1.86
CA GLU A 123 -33.53 -2.94 -1.68
C GLU A 123 -33.94 -4.33 -1.18
N ASN A 124 -33.11 -4.87 -0.27
CA ASN A 124 -33.18 -6.23 0.24
C ASN A 124 -33.04 -6.20 1.76
N THR A 125 -34.02 -6.74 2.48
CA THR A 125 -34.07 -6.75 3.95
C THR A 125 -33.26 -7.88 4.60
N LEU A 126 -32.64 -8.77 3.81
CA LEU A 126 -31.67 -9.72 4.32
C LEU A 126 -30.46 -8.99 4.95
N PRO A 127 -29.73 -9.61 5.89
CA PRO A 127 -28.51 -9.04 6.46
C PRO A 127 -27.56 -8.56 5.36
N PHE A 128 -27.09 -7.31 5.50
CA PHE A 128 -26.16 -6.66 4.57
C PHE A 128 -26.64 -6.68 3.10
N GLY A 129 -27.96 -6.63 2.90
CA GLY A 129 -28.58 -6.66 1.58
C GLY A 129 -28.38 -7.98 0.83
N GLY A 130 -28.07 -9.07 1.54
CA GLY A 130 -27.78 -10.39 0.96
C GLY A 130 -26.37 -10.54 0.36
N ILE A 131 -25.45 -9.63 0.66
CA ILE A 131 -24.02 -9.79 0.33
C ILE A 131 -23.41 -10.83 1.29
N GLN A 132 -22.57 -11.74 0.79
CA GLN A 132 -21.79 -12.61 1.68
C GLN A 132 -20.75 -11.77 2.43
N LEU A 133 -20.74 -11.85 3.75
CA LEU A 133 -19.72 -11.24 4.60
C LEU A 133 -18.56 -12.19 4.90
N LEU A 134 -17.34 -11.71 4.73
CA LEU A 134 -16.13 -12.24 5.34
C LEU A 134 -15.53 -11.18 6.26
N VAL A 135 -15.78 -11.29 7.56
CA VAL A 135 -15.15 -10.41 8.56
C VAL A 135 -13.95 -11.13 9.19
N ALA A 136 -12.84 -10.43 9.39
CA ALA A 136 -11.62 -11.02 9.91
C ALA A 136 -10.94 -10.15 10.97
N GLY A 137 -10.33 -10.77 11.98
CA GLY A 137 -9.61 -10.05 13.03
C GLY A 137 -9.28 -10.90 14.26
N ASP A 138 -9.03 -10.23 15.38
CA ASP A 138 -8.74 -10.82 16.70
C ASP A 138 -9.13 -9.80 17.77
N PHE A 139 -10.21 -10.04 18.50
CA PHE A 139 -10.75 -9.10 19.50
C PHE A 139 -9.89 -8.97 20.77
N PHE A 140 -8.76 -9.68 20.86
CA PHE A 140 -7.72 -9.43 21.87
C PHE A 140 -6.68 -8.39 21.43
N GLN A 141 -6.70 -7.98 20.14
CA GLN A 141 -5.98 -6.78 19.70
C GLN A 141 -6.72 -5.51 20.19
N LEU A 142 -6.36 -4.34 19.65
CA LEU A 142 -6.97 -3.08 20.08
C LEU A 142 -8.48 -3.06 19.76
N PRO A 143 -9.32 -2.58 20.69
CA PRO A 143 -10.74 -2.33 20.46
C PRO A 143 -10.94 -1.10 19.55
N PRO A 144 -12.19 -0.77 19.16
CA PRO A 144 -12.48 0.47 18.46
C PRO A 144 -12.13 1.67 19.36
N ILE A 145 -11.66 2.74 18.73
CA ILE A 145 -11.57 4.05 19.37
C ILE A 145 -13.01 4.56 19.52
N GLY A 146 -13.36 4.96 20.74
CA GLY A 146 -14.66 5.51 21.10
C GLY A 146 -14.50 6.59 22.16
N GLU A 147 -15.60 7.08 22.71
CA GLU A 147 -15.56 8.21 23.65
C GLU A 147 -14.89 7.85 24.99
N PRO A 148 -14.31 8.80 25.75
CA PRO A 148 -13.54 8.52 26.98
C PRO A 148 -14.28 7.77 28.10
N HIS A 149 -15.61 7.66 28.01
CA HIS A 149 -16.47 6.97 28.97
C HIS A 149 -17.28 5.83 28.34
N GLU A 150 -17.02 5.50 27.07
CA GLU A 150 -17.76 4.47 26.34
C GLU A 150 -17.24 3.07 26.69
N SER A 151 -18.15 2.16 27.04
CA SER A 151 -17.77 0.82 27.47
C SER A 151 -17.44 -0.06 26.26
N ASN A 152 -16.53 -1.03 26.42
CA ASN A 152 -16.22 -2.00 25.36
C ASN A 152 -17.45 -2.80 24.88
N ARG A 153 -18.53 -2.88 25.69
CA ARG A 153 -19.83 -3.46 25.30
C ARG A 153 -20.55 -2.63 24.24
N ASP A 154 -20.37 -1.32 24.26
CA ASP A 154 -20.98 -0.40 23.30
C ASP A 154 -20.12 -0.31 22.03
N LYS A 155 -18.80 -0.50 22.16
CA LYS A 155 -17.84 -0.41 21.05
C LYS A 155 -17.75 -1.66 20.16
N PHE A 156 -17.67 -2.87 20.71
CA PHE A 156 -17.33 -4.06 19.91
C PHE A 156 -18.38 -4.46 18.85
N ALA A 157 -17.94 -4.69 17.61
CA ALA A 157 -18.82 -5.12 16.50
C ALA A 157 -19.67 -6.37 16.80
N PHE A 158 -19.17 -7.34 17.58
CA PHE A 158 -19.92 -8.55 17.96
C PHE A 158 -21.11 -8.30 18.91
N MET A 159 -21.28 -7.06 19.39
CA MET A 159 -22.43 -6.62 20.19
C MET A 159 -23.56 -6.01 19.33
N ALA A 160 -23.37 -5.92 18.01
CA ALA A 160 -24.39 -5.44 17.07
C ALA A 160 -25.51 -6.48 16.87
N GLN A 161 -26.74 -6.01 16.69
CA GLN A 161 -27.84 -6.83 16.19
C GLN A 161 -27.53 -7.32 14.77
N ALA A 162 -26.99 -6.46 13.90
CA ALA A 162 -26.50 -6.87 12.58
C ALA A 162 -25.47 -8.02 12.61
N TRP A 163 -24.72 -8.20 13.72
CA TRP A 163 -23.79 -9.34 13.86
C TRP A 163 -24.51 -10.65 14.17
N LEU A 164 -25.59 -10.60 14.95
CA LEU A 164 -26.46 -11.74 15.22
C LEU A 164 -27.23 -12.13 13.96
N ASP A 165 -27.80 -11.13 13.28
CA ASP A 165 -28.59 -11.32 12.06
C ASP A 165 -27.74 -11.88 10.91
N ALA A 166 -26.45 -11.54 10.85
CA ALA A 166 -25.52 -12.06 9.86
C ALA A 166 -25.22 -13.56 9.95
N ASP A 167 -25.61 -14.27 11.03
CA ASP A 167 -25.46 -15.73 11.19
C ASP A 167 -24.05 -16.25 10.81
N PHE A 168 -23.03 -15.67 11.45
CA PHE A 168 -21.63 -15.97 11.13
C PHE A 168 -21.24 -17.42 11.45
N GLN A 169 -20.75 -18.14 10.44
CA GLN A 169 -19.95 -19.35 10.65
C GLN A 169 -18.55 -18.96 11.13
N ILE A 170 -18.17 -19.45 12.31
CA ILE A 170 -16.94 -19.06 13.01
C ILE A 170 -15.81 -19.97 12.55
N CYS A 171 -14.79 -19.39 11.93
CA CYS A 171 -13.58 -20.09 11.50
C CYS A 171 -12.41 -19.69 12.39
N TYR A 172 -12.16 -20.45 13.46
CA TYR A 172 -11.09 -20.19 14.42
C TYR A 172 -9.80 -20.91 14.00
N LEU A 173 -8.87 -20.15 13.41
CA LEU A 173 -7.57 -20.65 12.97
C LEU A 173 -6.66 -20.94 14.16
N SER A 174 -6.08 -22.14 14.17
CA SER A 174 -5.22 -22.65 15.25
C SER A 174 -3.75 -22.87 14.86
N GLU A 175 -3.41 -22.68 13.59
CA GLU A 175 -2.04 -22.80 13.06
C GLU A 175 -1.29 -21.48 13.29
N GLN A 176 -0.04 -21.51 13.75
CA GLN A 176 0.75 -20.30 14.03
C GLN A 176 1.92 -20.17 13.06
N HIS A 177 1.97 -19.08 12.28
CA HIS A 177 2.95 -18.89 11.21
C HIS A 177 3.91 -17.71 11.41
N ARG A 178 3.61 -16.78 12.34
CA ARG A 178 4.49 -15.60 12.59
C ARG A 178 5.66 -15.92 13.53
N GLN A 179 5.39 -16.61 14.64
CA GLN A 179 6.45 -16.95 15.58
C GLN A 179 7.19 -18.21 15.11
N THR A 180 8.50 -18.09 14.96
CA THR A 180 9.39 -19.21 14.63
C THR A 180 9.71 -19.99 15.89
N THR A 181 9.08 -21.16 16.06
CA THR A 181 9.41 -22.14 17.11
C THR A 181 10.68 -22.93 16.74
N ASP A 182 11.76 -22.22 16.43
CA ASP A 182 13.03 -22.84 16.11
C ASP A 182 13.71 -23.34 17.39
N LYS A 183 13.50 -24.64 17.66
CA LYS A 183 14.11 -25.37 18.77
C LYS A 183 15.63 -25.49 18.68
N THR A 184 16.24 -25.05 17.58
CA THR A 184 17.71 -25.04 17.39
C THR A 184 18.33 -23.65 17.53
N ALA A 185 17.52 -22.60 17.70
CA ALA A 185 17.99 -21.22 17.80
C ALA A 185 18.64 -20.88 19.16
N ALA A 186 19.53 -19.89 19.12
CA ALA A 186 20.50 -19.56 20.16
C ALA A 186 19.92 -19.09 21.51
N ALA A 187 20.84 -18.87 22.47
CA ALA A 187 20.55 -18.25 23.77
C ALA A 187 19.72 -16.96 23.62
N GLY A 188 18.71 -16.78 24.48
CA GLY A 188 17.80 -15.63 24.46
C GLY A 188 16.44 -15.87 23.80
N ASN A 189 16.23 -17.00 23.09
CA ASN A 189 14.91 -17.33 22.53
C ASN A 189 13.92 -17.99 23.49
N SER A 190 14.38 -18.39 24.69
CA SER A 190 13.51 -18.79 25.79
C SER A 190 14.10 -18.37 27.13
N TYR A 191 13.24 -17.93 28.05
CA TYR A 191 13.58 -17.64 29.43
C TYR A 191 12.64 -18.42 30.36
N TYR A 192 13.20 -19.07 31.39
CA TYR A 192 12.45 -19.90 32.35
C TYR A 192 11.54 -20.96 31.68
N GLY A 193 11.95 -21.48 30.51
CA GLY A 193 11.20 -22.46 29.72
C GLY A 193 10.02 -21.89 28.92
N LEU A 194 9.86 -20.56 28.87
CA LEU A 194 8.86 -19.87 28.06
C LEU A 194 9.51 -19.28 26.80
N ASP A 195 8.92 -19.53 25.64
CA ASP A 195 9.18 -18.79 24.40
C ASP A 195 8.11 -17.69 24.20
N LEU A 196 8.25 -16.87 23.16
CA LEU A 196 7.26 -15.83 22.86
C LEU A 196 5.86 -16.43 22.61
N THR A 197 5.76 -17.61 22.02
CA THR A 197 4.49 -18.30 21.76
C THR A 197 3.77 -18.67 23.07
N ALA A 198 4.50 -19.25 24.03
CA ALA A 198 4.00 -19.62 25.35
C ALA A 198 3.58 -18.38 26.16
N ILE A 199 4.35 -17.28 26.09
CA ILE A 199 4.00 -16.00 26.72
C ILE A 199 2.69 -15.45 26.12
N LEU A 200 2.59 -15.37 24.79
CA LEU A 200 1.37 -14.89 24.11
C LEU A 200 0.15 -15.76 24.44
N ASN A 201 0.31 -17.08 24.52
CA ASN A 201 -0.77 -18.00 24.89
C ASN A 201 -1.23 -17.83 26.36
N GLN A 202 -0.30 -17.59 27.30
CA GLN A 202 -0.65 -17.26 28.69
C GLN A 202 -1.39 -15.92 28.80
N ILE A 203 -1.01 -14.92 27.97
CA ILE A 203 -1.76 -13.66 27.86
C ILE A 203 -3.16 -13.92 27.31
N ARG A 204 -3.32 -14.69 26.22
CA ARG A 204 -4.64 -15.04 25.67
C ARG A 204 -5.55 -15.75 26.68
N SER A 205 -5.02 -16.71 27.44
CA SER A 205 -5.80 -17.45 28.45
C SER A 205 -6.01 -16.67 29.76
N GLN A 206 -5.21 -15.61 30.01
CA GLN A 206 -5.05 -14.96 31.31
C GLN A 206 -4.67 -15.95 32.43
N GLN A 207 -3.93 -17.02 32.09
CA GLN A 207 -3.38 -17.99 33.04
C GLN A 207 -1.87 -17.84 33.08
N PHE A 208 -1.40 -17.05 34.05
CA PHE A 208 0.00 -16.69 34.19
C PHE A 208 0.75 -17.67 35.08
N THR A 209 1.83 -18.25 34.57
CA THR A 209 2.81 -18.96 35.39
C THR A 209 3.66 -17.97 36.19
N PRO A 210 4.24 -18.36 37.36
CA PRO A 210 5.17 -17.50 38.12
C PRO A 210 6.39 -17.03 37.32
N HIS A 211 6.66 -17.66 36.16
CA HIS A 211 7.80 -17.39 35.31
C HIS A 211 7.55 -16.37 34.20
N ILE A 212 6.30 -15.98 33.91
CA ILE A 212 6.03 -15.05 32.79
C ILE A 212 6.67 -13.67 33.01
N MET A 213 6.58 -13.13 34.22
CA MET A 213 7.17 -11.84 34.55
C MET A 213 8.71 -11.89 34.53
N PRO A 214 9.38 -12.84 35.23
CA PRO A 214 10.82 -13.05 35.08
C PRO A 214 11.29 -13.22 33.64
N ALA A 215 10.55 -13.98 32.80
CA ALA A 215 10.89 -14.18 31.40
C ALA A 215 10.80 -12.90 30.57
N LEU A 216 9.78 -12.07 30.82
CA LEU A 216 9.61 -10.77 30.16
C LEU A 216 10.64 -9.74 30.65
N THR A 217 10.91 -9.64 31.95
CA THR A 217 11.87 -8.66 32.50
C THR A 217 13.31 -8.99 32.15
N ALA A 218 13.67 -10.28 31.98
CA ALA A 218 14.98 -10.68 31.48
C ALA A 218 15.28 -10.15 30.06
N THR A 219 14.26 -9.78 29.27
CA THR A 219 14.46 -9.16 27.95
C THR A 219 14.97 -7.73 28.01
N ALA A 220 14.93 -7.05 29.16
CA ALA A 220 15.52 -5.73 29.33
C ALA A 220 17.03 -5.71 29.01
N GLU A 221 17.72 -6.83 29.27
CA GLU A 221 19.15 -7.04 29.03
C GLU A 221 19.49 -7.39 27.57
N HIS A 222 18.50 -7.52 26.67
CA HIS A 222 18.75 -7.86 25.28
C HIS A 222 19.49 -6.75 24.55
N VAL A 223 20.67 -7.08 24.01
CA VAL A 223 21.43 -6.20 23.11
C VAL A 223 20.86 -6.34 21.70
N LEU A 224 19.79 -5.60 21.43
CA LEU A 224 19.19 -5.50 20.11
C LEU A 224 20.07 -4.69 19.15
N ALA A 225 19.99 -5.00 17.85
CA ALA A 225 20.68 -4.26 16.80
C ALA A 225 20.37 -2.75 16.84
N ASP A 226 21.31 -1.92 16.37
CA ASP A 226 21.15 -0.45 16.39
C ASP A 226 19.87 0.01 15.67
N ASN A 227 19.50 -0.65 14.58
CA ASN A 227 18.29 -0.38 13.78
C ASN A 227 16.98 -0.93 14.36
N ARG A 228 16.89 -1.18 15.68
CA ARG A 228 15.62 -1.48 16.37
C ARG A 228 14.66 -0.29 16.41
N THR A 229 13.36 -0.58 16.39
CA THR A 229 12.29 0.42 16.54
C THR A 229 11.85 0.53 18.00
N ARG A 230 11.56 1.75 18.48
CA ARG A 230 10.88 1.97 19.76
C ARG A 230 9.35 1.97 19.59
N LEU A 231 8.65 1.16 20.38
CA LEU A 231 7.19 1.13 20.44
C LEU A 231 6.67 1.91 21.65
N PHE A 232 5.87 2.95 21.39
CA PHE A 232 5.23 3.78 22.42
C PHE A 232 3.74 3.47 22.58
N THR A 233 3.25 3.46 23.83
CA THR A 233 1.82 3.24 24.13
C THR A 233 0.94 4.40 23.67
N HIS A 234 1.31 5.62 24.05
CA HIS A 234 0.60 6.85 23.70
C HIS A 234 1.03 7.39 22.34
N ASN A 235 0.22 8.32 21.82
CA ASN A 235 0.66 9.30 20.82
C ASN A 235 1.61 10.33 21.45
N VAL A 236 2.75 9.85 21.96
CA VAL A 236 3.98 10.67 22.01
C VAL A 236 4.20 11.19 20.59
N ASN A 237 4.76 12.39 20.44
CA ASN A 237 5.09 12.90 19.11
C ASN A 237 6.27 12.12 18.50
N VAL A 238 5.95 10.92 18.01
CA VAL A 238 6.82 9.98 17.29
C VAL A 238 7.46 10.66 16.09
N GLN A 239 6.71 11.55 15.43
CA GLN A 239 7.21 12.34 14.33
C GLN A 239 8.32 13.28 14.82
N ALA A 240 8.12 14.04 15.90
CA ALA A 240 9.18 14.86 16.49
C ALA A 240 10.40 14.05 16.96
N ILE A 241 10.23 12.81 17.47
CA ILE A 241 11.38 11.92 17.77
C ILE A 241 12.12 11.56 16.47
N ASN A 242 11.41 11.13 15.43
CA ASN A 242 12.01 10.76 14.15
C ASN A 242 12.69 11.98 13.46
N GLU A 243 12.08 13.16 13.53
CA GLU A 243 12.62 14.42 13.02
C GLU A 243 13.85 14.87 13.82
N GLN A 244 13.83 14.76 15.15
CA GLN A 244 14.97 15.07 16.01
C GLN A 244 16.16 14.13 15.72
N GLU A 245 15.91 12.82 15.60
CA GLU A 245 16.96 11.84 15.28
C GLU A 245 17.50 12.01 13.84
N LEU A 246 16.66 12.33 12.86
CA LEU A 246 17.08 12.73 11.51
C LEU A 246 17.85 14.07 11.52
N GLY A 247 17.49 14.98 12.41
CA GLY A 247 18.16 16.27 12.62
C GLY A 247 19.60 16.13 13.09
N LYS A 248 19.89 15.11 13.94
CA LYS A 248 21.26 14.80 14.41
C LYS A 248 22.21 14.32 13.31
N LEU A 249 21.69 13.82 12.19
CA LEU A 249 22.50 13.40 11.06
C LEU A 249 22.99 14.64 10.28
N THR A 250 24.31 14.83 10.22
CA THR A 250 24.96 15.96 9.54
C THR A 250 25.09 15.78 8.03
N THR A 251 24.66 14.64 7.50
CA THR A 251 24.70 14.27 6.09
C THR A 251 23.61 14.98 5.27
N ALA A 252 23.83 15.10 3.96
CA ALA A 252 22.90 15.76 3.05
C ALA A 252 21.51 15.09 3.07
N ALA A 253 20.47 15.92 2.97
CA ALA A 253 19.09 15.47 2.92
C ALA A 253 18.65 15.21 1.48
N HIS A 254 18.01 14.06 1.26
CA HIS A 254 17.40 13.67 0.00
C HIS A 254 15.88 13.61 0.19
N THR A 255 15.14 14.39 -0.60
CA THR A 255 13.67 14.50 -0.50
C THR A 255 13.00 13.75 -1.63
N PHE A 256 12.17 12.77 -1.28
CA PHE A 256 11.36 11.99 -2.20
C PHE A 256 9.94 12.55 -2.19
N ARG A 257 9.36 12.81 -3.36
CA ARG A 257 8.01 13.37 -3.52
C ARG A 257 7.07 12.30 -4.07
N ALA A 258 5.91 12.11 -3.45
CA ALA A 258 4.90 11.21 -3.97
C ALA A 258 4.12 11.81 -5.15
N TRP A 259 3.54 10.97 -6.00
CA TRP A 259 2.53 11.36 -7.00
C TRP A 259 1.35 10.36 -7.01
N GLY A 260 0.29 10.66 -7.76
CA GLY A 260 -0.85 9.75 -7.91
C GLY A 260 -1.54 9.89 -9.25
N GLU A 261 -2.31 8.86 -9.60
CA GLU A 261 -2.96 8.64 -10.89
C GLU A 261 -4.35 8.01 -10.66
N GLY A 262 -5.31 8.28 -11.54
CA GLY A 262 -6.72 7.82 -11.38
C GLY A 262 -7.63 8.86 -10.73
N ASP A 263 -8.70 8.43 -10.06
CA ASP A 263 -9.66 9.33 -9.40
C ASP A 263 -9.00 10.15 -8.27
N GLU A 264 -9.09 11.48 -8.35
CA GLU A 264 -8.40 12.41 -7.45
C GLU A 264 -8.79 12.23 -5.97
N LYS A 265 -10.05 11.90 -5.67
CA LYS A 265 -10.54 11.71 -4.29
C LYS A 265 -10.08 10.37 -3.72
N LEU A 266 -10.00 9.34 -4.56
CA LEU A 266 -9.40 8.05 -4.20
C LEU A 266 -7.88 8.18 -4.01
N VAL A 267 -7.18 8.96 -4.85
CA VAL A 267 -5.75 9.31 -4.65
C VAL A 267 -5.53 10.06 -3.33
N GLU A 268 -6.39 11.01 -2.98
CA GLU A 268 -6.29 11.72 -1.70
C GLU A 268 -6.56 10.79 -0.51
N THR A 269 -7.49 9.83 -0.67
CA THR A 269 -7.78 8.79 0.33
C THR A 269 -6.58 7.85 0.52
N LEU A 270 -5.90 7.46 -0.56
CA LEU A 270 -4.65 6.70 -0.52
C LEU A 270 -3.55 7.49 0.20
N LYS A 271 -3.34 8.76 -0.17
CA LYS A 271 -2.35 9.67 0.43
C LYS A 271 -2.54 9.80 1.96
N LYS A 272 -3.78 9.84 2.45
CA LYS A 272 -4.13 9.85 3.88
C LYS A 272 -3.97 8.48 4.58
N SER A 273 -3.98 7.39 3.83
CA SER A 273 -3.93 6.01 4.35
C SER A 273 -2.51 5.43 4.43
N VAL A 274 -1.59 5.89 3.57
CA VAL A 274 -0.19 5.47 3.54
C VAL A 274 0.58 6.08 4.74
N ARG A 275 1.41 5.28 5.41
CA ARG A 275 2.19 5.70 6.61
C ARG A 275 3.47 6.47 6.28
N ASN A 276 3.45 7.25 5.22
CA ASN A 276 4.58 8.06 4.78
C ASN A 276 4.09 9.50 4.53
N THR A 277 4.94 10.48 4.81
CA THR A 277 4.66 11.88 4.47
C THR A 277 4.65 12.04 2.95
N PRO A 278 3.93 13.03 2.37
CA PRO A 278 3.94 13.28 0.93
C PRO A 278 5.33 13.67 0.38
N GLU A 279 6.16 14.23 1.27
CA GLU A 279 7.59 14.45 1.09
C GLU A 279 8.33 13.63 2.16
N LEU A 280 8.99 12.54 1.75
CA LEU A 280 9.85 11.75 2.63
C LEU A 280 11.27 12.31 2.55
N VAL A 281 11.78 12.83 3.67
CA VAL A 281 13.17 13.30 3.78
C VAL A 281 14.02 12.22 4.42
N LEU A 282 15.08 11.78 3.72
CA LEU A 282 16.06 10.81 4.20
C LEU A 282 17.46 11.43 4.23
N LYS A 283 18.34 10.85 5.04
CA LYS A 283 19.77 11.18 5.14
C LYS A 283 20.58 9.89 5.25
N LEU A 284 21.87 9.93 4.90
CA LEU A 284 22.77 8.81 5.16
C LEU A 284 22.82 8.54 6.68
N GLY A 285 22.55 7.30 7.07
CA GLY A 285 22.42 6.86 8.46
C GLY A 285 20.98 6.85 9.02
N ALA A 286 19.98 7.31 8.27
CA ALA A 286 18.58 7.33 8.73
C ALA A 286 18.04 5.91 9.00
N LYS A 287 17.33 5.73 10.13
CA LYS A 287 16.67 4.47 10.47
C LYS A 287 15.29 4.44 9.84
N VAL A 288 15.05 3.42 9.01
CA VAL A 288 13.86 3.31 8.15
C VAL A 288 13.20 1.95 8.29
N MET A 289 11.91 1.92 7.97
CA MET A 289 11.08 0.72 7.99
C MET A 289 10.30 0.58 6.69
N PHE A 290 10.28 -0.62 6.12
CA PHE A 290 9.41 -0.92 4.99
C PHE A 290 7.95 -0.93 5.43
N ILE A 291 7.11 -0.13 4.76
CA ILE A 291 5.68 0.01 5.08
C ILE A 291 4.76 -0.84 4.19
N LYS A 292 5.32 -1.59 3.25
CA LYS A 292 4.63 -2.49 2.31
C LYS A 292 5.42 -3.80 2.17
N ASN A 293 4.72 -4.92 1.93
CA ASN A 293 5.35 -6.21 1.65
C ASN A 293 5.92 -6.21 0.23
N ASN A 294 7.17 -6.61 0.05
CA ASN A 294 7.78 -6.87 -1.26
C ASN A 294 8.53 -8.22 -1.24
N ALA A 295 7.97 -9.19 -1.96
CA ALA A 295 8.48 -10.57 -2.02
C ALA A 295 9.74 -10.72 -2.90
N GLU A 296 10.02 -9.78 -3.80
CA GLU A 296 11.23 -9.76 -4.63
C GLU A 296 12.44 -9.37 -3.78
N LEU A 297 12.29 -8.32 -2.97
CA LEU A 297 13.32 -7.85 -2.04
C LEU A 297 13.40 -8.71 -0.76
N ASN A 298 12.49 -9.67 -0.59
CA ASN A 298 12.27 -10.44 0.64
C ASN A 298 12.21 -9.52 1.88
N VAL A 299 11.34 -8.51 1.79
CA VAL A 299 11.03 -7.58 2.89
C VAL A 299 9.53 -7.61 3.17
N SER A 300 9.18 -7.50 4.44
CA SER A 300 7.81 -7.44 4.91
C SER A 300 7.50 -6.05 5.46
N ASN A 301 6.22 -5.74 5.58
CA ASN A 301 5.75 -4.56 6.28
C ASN A 301 6.14 -4.64 7.78
N GLY A 302 7.11 -3.80 8.16
CA GLY A 302 7.79 -3.84 9.46
C GLY A 302 9.25 -4.32 9.42
N THR A 303 9.75 -4.74 8.26
CA THR A 303 11.18 -5.00 8.07
C THR A 303 11.97 -3.71 8.20
N MET A 304 13.01 -3.76 9.03
CA MET A 304 13.81 -2.62 9.44
C MET A 304 15.13 -2.52 8.67
N GLY A 305 15.69 -1.32 8.62
CA GLY A 305 17.02 -1.09 8.09
C GLY A 305 17.55 0.33 8.32
N LYS A 306 18.74 0.59 7.78
CA LYS A 306 19.45 1.87 7.84
C LYS A 306 19.81 2.30 6.42
N VAL A 307 19.54 3.55 6.06
CA VAL A 307 20.00 4.11 4.79
C VAL A 307 21.53 4.21 4.85
N VAL A 308 22.22 3.48 3.97
CA VAL A 308 23.68 3.44 3.89
C VAL A 308 24.25 4.15 2.67
N ASP A 309 23.44 4.31 1.61
CA ASP A 309 23.81 5.09 0.43
C ASP A 309 22.57 5.64 -0.31
N PHE A 310 22.77 6.50 -1.30
CA PHE A 310 21.77 6.94 -2.26
C PHE A 310 22.25 6.68 -3.70
N VAL A 311 21.74 5.64 -4.33
CA VAL A 311 22.22 5.13 -5.64
C VAL A 311 21.32 5.60 -6.78
N ALA A 312 21.91 6.06 -7.89
CA ALA A 312 21.14 6.44 -9.06
C ALA A 312 20.35 5.25 -9.63
N THR A 313 19.04 5.41 -9.83
CA THR A 313 18.31 4.56 -10.79
C THR A 313 17.60 5.42 -11.84
N THR A 314 17.78 5.06 -13.11
CA THR A 314 17.48 6.01 -14.19
C THR A 314 16.05 5.92 -14.68
N LEU A 315 15.16 6.72 -14.08
CA LEU A 315 13.83 6.99 -14.58
C LEU A 315 13.65 8.49 -14.90
N LYS A 316 13.27 8.79 -16.15
CA LYS A 316 12.71 10.11 -16.52
C LYS A 316 11.22 10.10 -16.18
N GLN A 317 10.70 11.18 -15.60
CA GLN A 317 9.26 11.33 -15.37
C GLN A 317 8.50 11.41 -16.71
N PRO A 318 7.27 10.86 -16.81
CA PRO A 318 6.41 11.09 -17.96
C PRO A 318 5.88 12.54 -17.97
N ASN A 319 6.01 13.22 -19.12
CA ASN A 319 5.57 14.61 -19.27
C ASN A 319 4.06 14.78 -19.06
N LYS A 320 3.67 15.80 -18.27
CA LYS A 320 2.32 16.37 -18.30
C LYS A 320 2.01 16.89 -19.72
N GLN A 321 1.05 16.32 -20.41
CA GLN A 321 0.44 16.96 -21.58
C GLN A 321 -0.69 17.89 -21.13
N THR A 322 -0.43 19.19 -21.16
CA THR A 322 -1.46 20.23 -21.01
C THR A 322 -2.21 20.41 -22.33
N ASN A 323 -3.37 19.78 -22.48
CA ASN A 323 -4.26 20.05 -23.61
C ASN A 323 -5.16 21.25 -23.32
N SER A 324 -4.73 22.44 -23.74
CA SER A 324 -5.61 23.59 -23.92
C SER A 324 -6.43 23.40 -25.22
N PRO A 325 -7.77 23.46 -25.17
CA PRO A 325 -8.58 23.34 -26.38
C PRO A 325 -8.51 24.64 -27.20
N SER A 326 -7.85 24.58 -28.36
CA SER A 326 -7.84 25.67 -29.33
C SER A 326 -9.22 25.88 -29.95
N THR A 327 -9.61 27.14 -30.10
CA THR A 327 -10.86 27.60 -30.71
C THR A 327 -11.02 27.14 -32.16
N ASN A 328 -12.23 26.71 -32.53
CA ASN A 328 -12.81 26.89 -33.87
C ASN A 328 -14.31 26.63 -33.86
N SER A 329 -15.12 27.69 -34.03
CA SER A 329 -16.53 27.59 -34.43
C SER A 329 -16.63 27.50 -35.96
N PRO A 330 -17.78 27.06 -36.50
CA PRO A 330 -18.61 28.09 -37.14
C PRO A 330 -20.14 27.94 -36.95
N SER A 331 -20.74 29.06 -36.52
CA SER A 331 -21.95 29.69 -37.11
C SER A 331 -23.33 29.00 -37.13
N LYS A 332 -24.25 29.63 -36.35
CA LYS A 332 -25.60 30.12 -36.75
C LYS A 332 -26.67 29.08 -37.16
N ASN A 333 -27.97 29.25 -36.86
CA ASN A 333 -28.75 30.40 -36.37
C ASN A 333 -30.13 29.93 -35.83
N LEU A 334 -30.96 30.88 -35.35
CA LEU A 334 -32.38 30.78 -34.95
C LEU A 334 -32.66 30.27 -33.51
N SER A 335 -33.59 30.81 -32.71
CA SER A 335 -34.08 32.20 -32.50
C SER A 335 -35.16 32.17 -31.40
N GLU A 336 -34.92 32.84 -30.26
CA GLU A 336 -35.80 33.76 -29.48
C GLU A 336 -37.35 33.61 -29.41
N PRO A 337 -38.06 34.27 -28.45
CA PRO A 337 -37.63 34.98 -27.21
C PRO A 337 -38.52 34.73 -25.95
N LEU A 338 -38.35 35.58 -24.92
CA LEU A 338 -39.23 35.89 -23.76
C LEU A 338 -39.22 34.89 -22.58
N ASP A 339 -39.26 35.21 -21.28
CA ASP A 339 -39.03 36.41 -20.43
C ASP A 339 -39.03 35.92 -18.94
N GLU A 340 -38.56 36.59 -17.87
CA GLU A 340 -37.97 37.94 -17.65
C GLU A 340 -37.00 37.96 -16.41
N GLN A 341 -36.55 39.17 -16.05
CA GLN A 341 -36.00 39.73 -14.78
C GLN A 341 -36.38 39.04 -13.42
N ALA A 342 -35.65 39.11 -12.30
CA ALA A 342 -34.37 39.68 -11.82
C ALA A 342 -33.94 38.84 -10.55
N LEU A 343 -32.82 38.98 -9.83
CA LEU A 343 -31.92 40.09 -9.50
C LEU A 343 -30.47 39.59 -9.36
N ALA A 344 -29.51 40.49 -9.62
CA ALA A 344 -28.16 40.36 -9.06
C ALA A 344 -28.11 41.04 -7.67
N ALA A 345 -27.83 40.26 -6.64
CA ALA A 345 -27.34 40.75 -5.34
C ALA A 345 -26.62 39.61 -4.61
N ASP A 346 -25.56 39.99 -3.90
CA ASP A 346 -24.84 39.18 -2.91
C ASP A 346 -23.93 38.02 -3.41
N GLU A 347 -22.88 38.39 -4.14
CA GLU A 347 -21.63 37.61 -4.22
C GLU A 347 -20.52 38.28 -3.38
N SER A 348 -20.90 39.08 -2.37
CA SER A 348 -19.99 39.87 -1.54
C SER A 348 -19.97 39.46 -0.06
N ALA A 349 -20.99 38.75 0.45
CA ALA A 349 -21.03 38.28 1.84
C ALA A 349 -20.34 36.92 2.09
N LEU A 350 -19.88 36.22 1.04
CA LEU A 350 -19.30 34.87 1.18
C LEU A 350 -17.78 34.87 1.44
N LEU A 351 -17.07 35.97 1.14
CA LEU A 351 -15.63 36.08 1.37
C LEU A 351 -15.29 36.51 2.81
N ASP A 352 -16.10 37.38 3.42
CA ASP A 352 -15.91 37.83 4.81
C ASP A 352 -16.22 36.74 5.86
N ALA A 353 -16.91 35.66 5.48
CA ALA A 353 -17.30 34.57 6.36
C ALA A 353 -16.29 33.40 6.43
N ILE A 354 -15.23 33.41 5.61
CA ILE A 354 -14.27 32.29 5.51
C ILE A 354 -12.92 32.60 6.20
N GLU A 355 -12.60 33.87 6.46
CA GLU A 355 -11.35 34.26 7.14
C GLU A 355 -11.45 34.32 8.70
N GLN A 356 -12.61 34.07 9.31
CA GLN A 356 -12.80 34.20 10.77
C GLN A 356 -12.65 32.92 11.62
N GLU A 357 -12.26 31.77 11.05
CA GLU A 357 -12.10 30.51 11.82
C GLU A 357 -10.70 29.86 11.73
N GLN A 358 -9.66 30.60 11.32
CA GLN A 358 -8.26 30.13 11.31
C GLN A 358 -7.22 31.08 11.96
N GLN A 359 -7.66 32.09 12.74
CA GLN A 359 -6.76 32.92 13.55
C GLN A 359 -7.21 33.03 15.02
N ALA A 360 -7.02 31.94 15.76
CA ALA A 360 -7.07 31.92 17.21
C ALA A 360 -6.09 30.87 17.76
N ASP A 361 -4.78 31.19 17.72
CA ASP A 361 -3.71 30.68 18.61
C ASP A 361 -2.31 31.17 18.14
N MET A 362 -2.11 32.49 18.04
CA MET A 362 -0.76 33.10 17.88
C MET A 362 -0.66 34.57 18.37
N ALA A 363 -1.64 35.06 19.13
CA ALA A 363 -1.69 36.46 19.59
C ALA A 363 -1.70 36.55 21.13
N ASP A 364 -0.79 35.83 21.77
CA ASP A 364 -0.41 36.05 23.17
C ASP A 364 1.13 36.08 23.26
N LEU A 365 1.70 37.13 22.65
CA LEU A 365 3.11 37.48 22.73
C LEU A 365 3.23 38.95 23.11
N LEU A 366 3.97 39.17 24.20
CA LEU A 366 4.83 40.35 24.41
C LEU A 366 4.15 41.72 24.39
N ASP A 367 3.73 42.19 25.56
CA ASP A 367 3.79 43.62 25.85
C ASP A 367 4.09 43.91 27.34
N GLU A 368 5.36 43.70 27.74
CA GLU A 368 5.94 44.42 28.89
C GLU A 368 7.22 45.16 28.48
N VAL A 369 7.03 46.47 28.30
CA VAL A 369 7.98 47.55 28.61
C VAL A 369 9.19 47.73 27.68
N ASN A 370 8.96 48.54 26.66
CA ASN A 370 9.97 49.37 25.97
C ASN A 370 10.88 50.15 26.95
N GLY A 371 12.18 50.23 26.64
CA GLY A 371 13.09 51.16 27.33
C GLY A 371 14.57 51.08 26.94
N GLY A 372 14.97 51.66 25.81
CA GLY A 372 16.40 51.78 25.46
C GLY A 372 16.68 52.30 24.05
N GLN A 373 17.08 53.57 23.92
CA GLN A 373 17.55 54.17 22.67
C GLN A 373 18.99 53.70 22.34
N SER A 374 19.36 53.56 21.06
CA SER A 374 20.35 54.47 20.41
C SER A 374 20.87 54.03 19.01
N GLN A 375 21.01 55.03 18.14
CA GLN A 375 22.02 55.24 17.08
C GLN A 375 22.14 54.29 15.87
N GLN A 376 21.58 54.80 14.76
CA GLN A 376 22.19 54.97 13.42
C GLN A 376 23.59 54.38 13.14
N THR A 377 23.71 53.71 12.00
CA THR A 377 24.62 54.13 10.91
C THR A 377 24.05 53.75 9.55
N HIS A 378 24.14 54.66 8.57
CA HIS A 378 23.88 54.37 7.16
C HIS A 378 25.06 53.58 6.55
N HIS A 379 24.75 52.68 5.62
CA HIS A 379 25.49 52.60 4.36
C HIS A 379 24.56 52.10 3.25
N THR A 380 24.54 52.84 2.14
CA THR A 380 23.97 52.41 0.88
C THR A 380 25.07 51.75 0.06
N ASP A 381 24.75 50.71 -0.72
CA ASP A 381 24.77 50.78 -2.19
C ASP A 381 24.64 49.40 -2.86
N ASP A 382 24.05 49.48 -4.05
CA ASP A 382 24.15 48.63 -5.24
C ASP A 382 23.25 47.39 -5.44
N ASP A 383 22.52 47.47 -6.56
CA ASP A 383 21.62 46.46 -7.10
C ASP A 383 22.42 45.35 -7.80
N THR A 384 22.21 44.09 -7.42
CA THR A 384 22.27 42.96 -8.38
C THR A 384 21.40 41.81 -7.91
N ALA A 385 20.18 41.73 -8.44
CA ALA A 385 19.36 40.53 -8.30
C ALA A 385 20.01 39.35 -9.06
N PRO A 386 20.30 38.20 -8.40
CA PRO A 386 20.64 37.00 -9.13
C PRO A 386 19.38 36.46 -9.78
N THR A 387 19.37 36.45 -11.12
CA THR A 387 18.34 35.74 -11.88
C THR A 387 18.53 34.24 -11.72
N ASP A 388 17.66 33.59 -10.95
CA ASP A 388 17.59 32.13 -10.85
C ASP A 388 17.08 31.52 -12.17
N THR A 389 17.95 31.49 -13.19
CA THR A 389 17.77 30.61 -14.34
C THR A 389 18.05 29.19 -13.89
N VAL A 390 16.99 28.40 -13.70
CA VAL A 390 17.06 26.98 -13.35
C VAL A 390 17.90 26.25 -14.39
N ASP A 391 19.10 25.82 -13.99
CA ASP A 391 20.10 25.18 -14.83
C ASP A 391 19.65 23.74 -15.16
N ASP A 392 19.34 23.47 -16.43
CA ASP A 392 18.65 22.26 -16.93
C ASP A 392 19.60 21.04 -17.01
N LYS A 393 20.20 20.68 -15.86
CA LYS A 393 21.01 19.48 -15.68
C LYS A 393 20.12 18.31 -15.29
N LEU A 394 20.33 17.16 -15.96
CA LEU A 394 19.71 15.89 -15.56
C LEU A 394 20.05 15.59 -14.09
N SER A 395 19.10 15.79 -13.19
CA SER A 395 19.16 15.24 -11.84
C SER A 395 18.86 13.75 -11.92
N GLU A 396 19.90 12.93 -11.80
CA GLU A 396 19.74 11.49 -11.61
C GLU A 396 18.96 11.26 -10.31
N LEU A 397 17.83 10.55 -10.40
CA LEU A 397 17.04 10.26 -9.22
C LEU A 397 17.79 9.23 -8.37
N LEU A 398 18.30 9.67 -7.22
CA LEU A 398 19.05 8.83 -6.30
C LEU A 398 18.09 8.15 -5.31
N TYR A 399 18.13 6.83 -5.26
CA TYR A 399 17.26 5.99 -4.43
C TYR A 399 17.98 5.46 -3.18
N PRO A 400 17.29 5.33 -2.04
CA PRO A 400 17.93 4.89 -0.80
C PRO A 400 18.35 3.41 -0.90
N LEU A 401 19.64 3.16 -0.73
CA LEU A 401 20.20 1.85 -0.44
C LEU A 401 20.09 1.61 1.07
N VAL A 402 19.32 0.59 1.46
CA VAL A 402 19.01 0.27 2.85
C VAL A 402 19.70 -1.03 3.26
N GLU A 403 20.54 -0.98 4.28
CA GLU A 403 21.08 -2.16 4.93
C GLU A 403 20.09 -2.66 6.00
N LEU A 404 19.61 -3.89 5.82
CA LEU A 404 18.64 -4.54 6.70
C LEU A 404 19.29 -5.12 7.97
N ASN A 405 18.49 -5.47 8.96
CA ASN A 405 18.95 -6.11 10.21
C ASN A 405 19.68 -7.45 9.98
N ASP A 406 19.46 -8.12 8.84
CA ASP A 406 20.12 -9.37 8.45
C ASP A 406 21.39 -9.14 7.60
N GLY A 407 21.84 -7.88 7.46
CA GLY A 407 23.02 -7.49 6.70
C GLY A 407 22.81 -7.39 5.18
N ARG A 408 21.65 -7.75 4.65
CA ARG A 408 21.36 -7.58 3.21
C ARG A 408 21.19 -6.10 2.87
N LYS A 409 21.73 -5.68 1.73
CA LYS A 409 21.52 -4.34 1.17
C LYS A 409 20.43 -4.37 0.10
N VAL A 410 19.41 -3.53 0.25
CA VAL A 410 18.20 -3.49 -0.58
C VAL A 410 17.95 -2.06 -1.02
N ILE A 411 17.69 -1.86 -2.31
CA ILE A 411 17.31 -0.54 -2.84
C ILE A 411 15.79 -0.43 -2.76
N ALA A 412 15.29 0.65 -2.13
CA ALA A 412 13.86 0.92 -2.10
C ALA A 412 13.49 1.87 -3.25
N GLU A 413 13.04 1.31 -4.38
CA GLU A 413 12.47 2.07 -5.50
C GLU A 413 11.06 2.60 -5.17
N TYR A 414 10.47 3.41 -6.06
CA TYR A 414 9.06 3.83 -5.94
C TYR A 414 8.15 2.62 -6.10
N ASP A 415 7.15 2.51 -5.23
CA ASP A 415 6.13 1.46 -5.27
C ASP A 415 4.73 2.11 -5.17
N SER A 416 3.70 1.40 -5.63
CA SER A 416 2.32 1.90 -5.70
C SER A 416 1.42 1.28 -4.62
N TRP A 417 0.65 2.12 -3.94
CA TRP A 417 -0.57 1.72 -3.23
C TRP A 417 -1.74 2.03 -4.14
N ARG A 418 -2.68 1.11 -4.25
CA ARG A 418 -3.77 1.21 -5.21
C ARG A 418 -5.08 0.77 -4.61
N ILE A 419 -6.17 1.26 -5.19
CA ILE A 419 -7.53 0.81 -4.92
C ILE A 419 -7.98 0.03 -6.16
N ASP A 420 -8.18 -1.27 -5.98
CA ASP A 420 -8.84 -2.13 -6.96
C ASP A 420 -10.37 -1.95 -6.83
N ASP A 421 -11.11 -2.06 -7.93
CA ASP A 421 -12.57 -2.23 -7.90
C ASP A 421 -12.98 -3.68 -7.59
N GLU A 422 -14.29 -3.94 -7.57
CA GLU A 422 -14.85 -5.26 -7.32
C GLU A 422 -14.49 -6.32 -8.38
N GLU A 423 -14.13 -5.91 -9.59
CA GLU A 423 -13.75 -6.77 -10.73
C GLU A 423 -12.22 -7.01 -10.73
N GLY A 424 -11.45 -6.10 -10.12
CA GLY A 424 -10.00 -6.17 -9.93
C GLY A 424 -9.21 -5.12 -10.70
N GLU A 425 -9.89 -4.18 -11.36
CA GLU A 425 -9.29 -3.09 -12.15
C GLU A 425 -8.88 -1.91 -11.24
N ILE A 426 -7.87 -1.14 -11.67
CA ILE A 426 -7.26 -0.10 -10.83
C ILE A 426 -8.04 1.22 -10.98
N LEU A 427 -8.71 1.66 -9.91
CA LEU A 427 -9.43 2.95 -9.88
C LEU A 427 -8.52 4.14 -9.58
N ALA A 428 -7.51 3.92 -8.73
CA ALA A 428 -6.54 4.93 -8.33
C ALA A 428 -5.24 4.29 -7.84
N ALA A 429 -4.13 4.97 -8.08
CA ALA A 429 -2.79 4.61 -7.61
C ALA A 429 -2.08 5.82 -7.00
N TYR A 430 -1.32 5.58 -5.94
CA TYR A 430 -0.45 6.54 -5.26
C TYR A 430 0.95 5.94 -5.21
N TYR A 431 1.94 6.65 -5.73
CA TYR A 431 3.31 6.17 -5.90
C TYR A 431 4.24 6.89 -4.94
N HIS A 432 4.95 6.14 -4.11
CA HIS A 432 5.97 6.69 -3.22
C HIS A 432 7.05 5.64 -2.86
N ILE A 433 8.14 6.07 -2.24
CA ILE A 433 9.14 5.15 -1.67
C ILE A 433 8.46 4.38 -0.51
N PRO A 434 8.53 3.04 -0.46
CA PRO A 434 7.86 2.21 0.54
C PRO A 434 8.58 2.19 1.90
N LEU A 435 9.19 3.31 2.28
CA LEU A 435 9.88 3.51 3.55
C LEU A 435 9.16 4.54 4.42
N THR A 436 9.44 4.52 5.72
CA THR A 436 9.12 5.60 6.65
C THR A 436 10.21 5.68 7.72
N LEU A 437 10.37 6.83 8.38
CA LEU A 437 11.32 6.98 9.48
C LEU A 437 10.87 6.15 10.69
N ALA A 438 11.82 5.46 11.35
CA ALA A 438 11.48 4.38 12.26
C ALA A 438 12.40 4.26 13.49
N TRP A 439 12.91 5.37 14.02
CA TRP A 439 13.44 5.37 15.39
C TRP A 439 12.31 5.11 16.41
N ALA A 440 11.09 5.57 16.10
CA ALA A 440 9.90 5.41 16.92
C ALA A 440 8.65 5.09 16.07
N ILE A 441 7.73 4.28 16.60
CA ILE A 441 6.32 4.19 16.19
C ILE A 441 5.40 3.99 17.41
N THR A 442 4.10 4.22 17.26
CA THR A 442 3.11 3.87 18.30
C THR A 442 2.65 2.42 18.15
N ILE A 443 2.28 1.77 19.28
CA ILE A 443 1.74 0.40 19.27
C ILE A 443 0.51 0.29 18.34
N HIS A 444 -0.36 1.30 18.33
CA HIS A 444 -1.49 1.41 17.40
C HIS A 444 -1.06 1.29 15.93
N LYS A 445 -0.04 2.06 15.52
CA LYS A 445 0.49 2.02 14.14
C LYS A 445 1.24 0.72 13.81
N SER A 446 1.56 -0.10 14.80
CA SER A 446 2.19 -1.43 14.64
C SER A 446 1.21 -2.57 14.35
N GLN A 447 -0.11 -2.38 14.54
CA GLN A 447 -1.11 -3.43 14.24
C GLN A 447 -1.04 -3.87 12.76
N GLY A 448 -1.40 -5.12 12.48
CA GLY A 448 -1.11 -5.80 11.20
C GLY A 448 0.36 -6.19 10.95
N MET A 449 1.34 -5.42 11.45
CA MET A 449 2.77 -5.58 11.11
C MET A 449 3.45 -6.82 11.73
N THR A 450 4.64 -7.13 11.22
CA THR A 450 5.60 -8.07 11.83
C THR A 450 6.95 -7.37 11.97
N LEU A 451 7.56 -7.43 13.15
CA LEU A 451 8.83 -6.76 13.48
C LEU A 451 9.90 -7.82 13.80
N ASP A 452 11.13 -7.58 13.36
CA ASP A 452 12.28 -8.44 13.67
C ASP A 452 12.81 -8.19 15.09
N ALA A 453 12.88 -6.91 15.50
CA ALA A 453 13.24 -6.49 16.85
C ALA A 453 12.53 -5.18 17.25
N ALA A 454 12.22 -5.01 18.53
CA ALA A 454 11.60 -3.81 19.07
C ALA A 454 11.95 -3.57 20.54
N GLU A 455 12.27 -2.31 20.87
CA GLU A 455 12.35 -1.77 22.22
C GLU A 455 10.94 -1.29 22.63
N VAL A 456 10.40 -1.79 23.74
CA VAL A 456 8.99 -1.59 24.12
C VAL A 456 8.90 -1.14 25.58
N ASP A 457 8.20 -0.04 25.84
CA ASP A 457 7.83 0.38 27.19
C ASP A 457 6.31 0.24 27.38
N LEU A 458 5.89 -0.68 28.24
CA LEU A 458 4.49 -0.91 28.60
C LEU A 458 4.13 -0.32 29.98
N SER A 459 5.04 0.39 30.65
CA SER A 459 4.76 1.05 31.94
C SER A 459 3.60 2.06 31.86
N LYS A 460 3.39 2.62 30.67
CA LYS A 460 2.31 3.54 30.33
C LYS A 460 1.19 2.88 29.49
N THR A 461 0.95 1.58 29.66
CA THR A 461 -0.21 0.93 29.04
C THR A 461 -1.50 1.45 29.66
N PHE A 462 -2.43 1.91 28.83
CA PHE A 462 -3.72 2.46 29.26
C PHE A 462 -4.95 1.69 28.74
N GLU A 463 -4.78 0.89 27.68
CA GLU A 463 -5.86 0.12 27.05
C GLU A 463 -5.57 -1.38 27.11
N LYS A 464 -6.60 -2.20 27.35
CA LYS A 464 -6.44 -3.66 27.42
C LYS A 464 -6.12 -4.23 26.04
N GLY A 465 -5.30 -5.28 26.00
CA GLY A 465 -4.78 -5.82 24.73
C GLY A 465 -3.63 -5.02 24.10
N GLN A 466 -3.30 -3.81 24.57
CA GLN A 466 -2.21 -3.01 24.00
C GLN A 466 -0.84 -3.72 24.08
N GLY A 467 -0.51 -4.31 25.24
CA GLY A 467 0.72 -5.11 25.37
C GLY A 467 0.69 -6.41 24.56
N TYR A 468 -0.48 -7.05 24.42
CA TYR A 468 -0.65 -8.20 23.52
C TYR A 468 -0.39 -7.82 22.06
N VAL A 469 -0.88 -6.67 21.59
CA VAL A 469 -0.57 -6.16 20.23
C VAL A 469 0.92 -5.95 20.07
N ALA A 470 1.58 -5.24 20.99
CA ALA A 470 3.02 -4.96 20.92
C ALA A 470 3.86 -6.25 20.87
N LEU A 471 3.68 -7.16 21.84
CA LEU A 471 4.43 -8.41 21.92
C LEU A 471 4.18 -9.32 20.71
N SER A 472 2.94 -9.37 20.21
CA SER A 472 2.57 -10.22 19.07
C SER A 472 3.08 -9.74 17.71
N ARG A 473 3.72 -8.55 17.64
CA ARG A 473 4.40 -8.10 16.40
C ARG A 473 5.71 -8.85 16.17
N LEU A 474 6.36 -9.30 17.23
CA LEU A 474 7.68 -9.92 17.17
C LEU A 474 7.63 -11.37 16.67
N LYS A 475 8.68 -11.78 15.97
CA LYS A 475 8.87 -13.18 15.50
C LYS A 475 9.39 -14.11 16.60
N GLN A 476 10.21 -13.60 17.52
CA GLN A 476 10.90 -14.38 18.55
C GLN A 476 11.19 -13.54 19.79
N LEU A 477 11.44 -14.20 20.94
CA LEU A 477 11.62 -13.51 22.22
C LEU A 477 12.93 -12.70 22.29
N SER A 478 14.00 -13.15 21.61
CA SER A 478 15.27 -12.40 21.51
C SER A 478 15.18 -11.08 20.75
N GLY A 479 14.08 -10.83 20.04
CA GLY A 479 13.81 -9.54 19.39
C GLY A 479 13.12 -8.52 20.31
N LEU A 480 12.73 -8.89 21.53
CA LEU A 480 12.09 -7.98 22.48
C LEU A 480 13.15 -7.29 23.35
N GLN A 481 13.02 -5.99 23.59
CA GLN A 481 13.63 -5.35 24.75
C GLN A 481 12.55 -4.63 25.55
N LEU A 482 12.09 -5.23 26.64
CA LEU A 482 11.01 -4.68 27.46
C LEU A 482 11.57 -3.81 28.58
N LEU A 483 11.28 -2.50 28.54
CA LEU A 483 11.78 -1.52 29.50
C LEU A 483 10.96 -1.44 30.79
N GLY A 484 9.66 -1.75 30.71
CA GLY A 484 8.74 -1.61 31.84
C GLY A 484 7.35 -2.16 31.55
N VAL A 485 6.59 -2.41 32.61
CA VAL A 485 5.19 -2.86 32.59
C VAL A 485 4.39 -2.19 33.70
N ASN A 486 3.07 -2.27 33.61
CA ASN A 486 2.12 -1.96 34.67
C ASN A 486 1.06 -3.08 34.79
N GLU A 487 0.10 -2.91 35.69
CA GLU A 487 -0.95 -3.92 35.94
C GLU A 487 -1.85 -4.20 34.72
N LEU A 488 -1.99 -3.25 33.79
CA LEU A 488 -2.79 -3.38 32.57
C LEU A 488 -2.01 -4.01 31.41
N SER A 489 -0.67 -3.99 31.41
CA SER A 489 0.17 -4.38 30.27
C SER A 489 -0.14 -5.77 29.70
N LEU A 490 -0.50 -6.73 30.55
CA LEU A 490 -0.82 -8.11 30.14
C LEU A 490 -2.32 -8.43 30.23
N GLN A 491 -3.17 -7.46 30.57
CA GLN A 491 -4.62 -7.69 30.68
C GLN A 491 -5.32 -7.66 29.32
N LEU A 492 -6.30 -8.55 29.19
CA LEU A 492 -7.26 -8.58 28.08
C LEU A 492 -8.67 -8.23 28.57
N ASP A 493 -9.48 -7.66 27.68
CA ASP A 493 -10.83 -7.27 28.01
C ASP A 493 -11.71 -8.50 28.39
N PRO A 494 -12.43 -8.49 29.53
CA PRO A 494 -13.24 -9.62 29.96
C PRO A 494 -14.38 -10.00 29.00
N LEU A 495 -14.99 -9.02 28.33
CA LEU A 495 -16.07 -9.27 27.36
C LEU A 495 -15.49 -9.91 26.09
N ALA A 496 -14.35 -9.41 25.60
CA ALA A 496 -13.62 -10.04 24.51
C ALA A 496 -13.24 -11.50 24.85
N ARG A 497 -12.80 -11.79 26.08
CA ARG A 497 -12.48 -13.17 26.51
C ARG A 497 -13.69 -14.10 26.57
N GLY A 498 -14.82 -13.62 27.09
CA GLY A 498 -16.07 -14.39 27.07
C GLY A 498 -16.56 -14.67 25.64
N ALA A 499 -16.42 -13.69 24.75
CA ALA A 499 -16.72 -13.86 23.33
C ALA A 499 -15.77 -14.86 22.64
N ASP A 500 -14.46 -14.75 22.84
CA ASP A 500 -13.45 -15.64 22.26
C ASP A 500 -13.65 -17.11 22.67
N GLN A 501 -13.94 -17.38 23.94
CA GLN A 501 -14.29 -18.73 24.42
C GLN A 501 -15.53 -19.30 23.70
N ARG A 502 -16.56 -18.47 23.50
CA ARG A 502 -17.76 -18.85 22.76
C ARG A 502 -17.47 -19.06 21.27
N PHE A 503 -16.61 -18.23 20.66
CA PHE A 503 -16.18 -18.38 19.28
C PHE A 503 -15.39 -19.67 19.06
N GLN A 504 -14.50 -20.05 19.98
CA GLN A 504 -13.78 -21.33 19.95
C GLN A 504 -14.74 -22.53 20.00
N ALA A 505 -15.71 -22.50 20.92
CA ALA A 505 -16.69 -23.58 21.08
C ALA A 505 -17.58 -23.75 19.82
N ILE A 506 -18.16 -22.65 19.33
CA ILE A 506 -18.99 -22.65 18.11
C ILE A 506 -18.16 -23.10 16.90
N SER A 507 -16.91 -22.66 16.78
CA SER A 507 -16.05 -23.05 15.66
C SER A 507 -15.72 -24.54 15.67
N ALA A 508 -15.52 -25.15 16.85
CA ALA A 508 -15.27 -26.58 16.98
C ALA A 508 -16.50 -27.43 16.62
N GLU A 509 -17.69 -27.00 17.04
CA GLU A 509 -18.98 -27.61 16.66
C GLU A 509 -19.21 -27.53 15.15
N GLN A 510 -19.10 -26.33 14.57
CA GLN A 510 -19.27 -26.08 13.14
C GLN A 510 -18.18 -26.76 12.28
N GLU A 511 -16.93 -26.88 12.75
CA GLU A 511 -15.88 -27.65 12.09
C GLU A 511 -16.23 -29.14 12.09
N GLY A 512 -16.72 -29.68 13.21
CA GLY A 512 -17.20 -31.06 13.33
C GLY A 512 -18.32 -31.37 12.33
N GLU A 513 -19.38 -30.56 12.31
CA GLU A 513 -20.47 -30.70 11.34
C GLU A 513 -19.99 -30.57 9.89
N PHE A 514 -19.10 -29.60 9.60
CA PHE A 514 -18.60 -29.36 8.25
C PHE A 514 -17.84 -30.58 7.71
N LEU A 515 -16.99 -31.19 8.54
CA LEU A 515 -16.18 -32.36 8.16
C LEU A 515 -17.00 -33.64 7.93
N THR A 516 -18.27 -33.71 8.34
CA THR A 516 -19.17 -34.83 7.98
C THR A 516 -19.64 -34.79 6.52
N ARG A 517 -19.54 -33.63 5.84
CA ARG A 517 -20.06 -33.44 4.48
C ARG A 517 -19.18 -34.17 3.46
N SER A 518 -19.80 -34.89 2.53
CA SER A 518 -19.08 -35.54 1.44
C SER A 518 -18.49 -34.51 0.47
N LYS A 519 -17.36 -34.85 -0.17
CA LYS A 519 -16.73 -34.01 -1.21
C LYS A 519 -17.70 -33.61 -2.33
N LYS A 520 -18.69 -34.46 -2.65
CA LYS A 520 -19.72 -34.15 -3.64
C LYS A 520 -20.60 -32.99 -3.16
N GLN A 521 -21.17 -33.10 -1.96
CA GLN A 521 -22.00 -32.04 -1.37
C GLN A 521 -21.25 -30.71 -1.25
N LEU A 522 -19.97 -30.74 -0.86
CA LEU A 522 -19.14 -29.54 -0.81
C LEU A 522 -18.96 -28.91 -2.20
N ASN A 523 -18.61 -29.70 -3.22
CA ASN A 523 -18.48 -29.21 -4.59
C ASN A 523 -19.80 -28.66 -5.15
N ASP A 524 -20.94 -29.28 -4.80
CA ASP A 524 -22.26 -28.83 -5.22
C ASP A 524 -22.59 -27.45 -4.60
N LEU A 525 -22.36 -27.28 -3.28
CA LEU A 525 -22.49 -25.98 -2.59
C LEU A 525 -21.56 -24.90 -3.17
N HIS A 526 -20.29 -25.25 -3.44
CA HIS A 526 -19.32 -24.32 -4.04
C HIS A 526 -19.76 -23.85 -5.43
N ARG A 527 -20.38 -24.73 -6.23
CA ARG A 527 -20.90 -24.39 -7.56
C ARG A 527 -22.16 -23.54 -7.45
N GLU A 528 -23.07 -23.89 -6.56
CA GLU A 528 -24.31 -23.15 -6.33
C GLU A 528 -24.03 -21.70 -5.94
N PHE A 529 -23.12 -21.47 -4.98
CA PHE A 529 -22.75 -20.13 -4.56
C PHE A 529 -22.18 -19.26 -5.70
N ILE A 530 -21.30 -19.82 -6.55
CA ILE A 530 -20.77 -19.10 -7.71
C ILE A 530 -21.89 -18.74 -8.70
N ILE A 531 -22.85 -19.63 -8.94
CA ILE A 531 -24.02 -19.36 -9.80
C ILE A 531 -24.90 -18.25 -9.19
N GLN A 532 -25.15 -18.27 -7.87
CA GLN A 532 -25.88 -17.22 -7.16
C GLN A 532 -25.18 -15.85 -7.28
N CYS A 533 -23.84 -15.84 -7.24
CA CYS A 533 -23.04 -14.64 -7.49
C CYS A 533 -23.05 -14.17 -8.96
N ARG A 534 -23.59 -14.95 -9.90
CA ARG A 534 -23.48 -14.79 -11.36
C ARG A 534 -22.05 -14.95 -11.92
N GLY A 535 -21.15 -15.59 -11.16
CA GLY A 535 -19.79 -15.89 -11.59
C GLY A 535 -19.72 -17.04 -12.60
N THR A 536 -18.55 -17.23 -13.19
CA THR A 536 -18.29 -18.28 -14.18
C THR A 536 -17.89 -19.62 -13.56
N LEU A 537 -18.44 -20.70 -14.12
CA LEU A 537 -17.99 -22.09 -13.90
C LEU A 537 -17.25 -22.66 -15.13
N ASP A 538 -16.97 -21.81 -16.12
CA ASP A 538 -16.22 -22.16 -17.34
C ASP A 538 -14.76 -22.50 -16.99
N LYS A 539 -14.38 -23.75 -17.24
CA LYS A 539 -13.05 -24.26 -16.95
C LYS A 539 -11.97 -23.57 -17.78
N GLU A 540 -12.27 -23.13 -19.00
CA GLU A 540 -11.28 -22.50 -19.87
C GLU A 540 -10.98 -21.07 -19.40
N LYS A 541 -12.01 -20.30 -19.04
CA LYS A 541 -11.83 -18.97 -18.41
C LYS A 541 -11.08 -19.05 -17.08
N ILE A 542 -11.47 -19.97 -16.20
CA ILE A 542 -10.79 -20.20 -14.91
C ILE A 542 -9.32 -20.58 -15.14
N ALA A 543 -9.05 -21.52 -16.06
CA ALA A 543 -7.69 -21.94 -16.40
C ALA A 543 -6.86 -20.81 -17.04
N ALA A 544 -7.46 -19.96 -17.87
CA ALA A 544 -6.79 -18.79 -18.46
C ALA A 544 -6.38 -17.77 -17.38
N TYR A 545 -7.26 -17.49 -16.42
CA TYR A 545 -6.93 -16.64 -15.26
C TYR A 545 -5.82 -17.28 -14.41
N GLU A 546 -5.95 -18.56 -14.04
CA GLU A 546 -4.93 -19.27 -13.26
C GLU A 546 -3.58 -19.32 -14.00
N ASN A 547 -3.57 -19.51 -15.32
CA ASN A 547 -2.36 -19.53 -16.13
C ASN A 547 -1.71 -18.15 -16.19
N ARG A 548 -2.50 -17.08 -16.38
CA ARG A 548 -2.00 -15.69 -16.33
C ARG A 548 -1.40 -15.37 -14.96
N ALA A 549 -2.08 -15.75 -13.87
CA ALA A 549 -1.58 -15.57 -12.51
C ALA A 549 -0.29 -16.37 -12.24
N LYS A 550 -0.22 -17.64 -12.69
CA LYS A 550 0.98 -18.49 -12.58
C LYS A 550 2.14 -17.96 -13.45
N GLN A 551 1.86 -17.42 -14.64
CA GLN A 551 2.85 -16.76 -15.49
C GLN A 551 3.40 -15.52 -14.81
N GLN A 552 2.52 -14.66 -14.27
CA GLN A 552 2.90 -13.46 -13.52
C GLN A 552 3.73 -13.80 -12.27
N GLN A 553 3.35 -14.84 -11.52
CA GLN A 553 4.12 -15.32 -10.37
C GLN A 553 5.50 -15.88 -10.78
N LYS A 554 5.58 -16.71 -11.83
CA LYS A 554 6.87 -17.20 -12.36
C LYS A 554 7.76 -16.07 -12.88
N LEU A 555 7.16 -15.03 -13.45
CA LEU A 555 7.83 -13.83 -13.94
C LEU A 555 8.40 -13.01 -12.78
N MET A 556 7.64 -12.85 -11.69
CA MET A 556 8.14 -12.27 -10.43
C MET A 556 9.23 -13.14 -9.77
N GLU A 557 9.13 -14.47 -9.82
CA GLU A 557 10.18 -15.37 -9.32
C GLU A 557 11.46 -15.28 -10.15
N LYS A 558 11.36 -15.26 -11.49
CA LYS A 558 12.49 -14.99 -12.39
C LYS A 558 13.11 -13.62 -12.11
N ARG A 559 12.29 -12.58 -11.96
CA ARG A 559 12.74 -11.23 -11.58
C ARG A 559 13.46 -11.24 -10.24
N ARG A 560 12.93 -11.93 -9.22
CA ARG A 560 13.60 -12.09 -7.91
C ARG A 560 14.97 -12.74 -8.05
N HIS A 561 15.09 -13.82 -8.83
CA HIS A 561 16.38 -14.48 -9.05
C HIS A 561 17.37 -13.59 -9.82
N ALA A 562 16.90 -12.85 -10.83
CA ALA A 562 17.71 -11.87 -11.54
C ALA A 562 18.20 -10.74 -10.61
N VAL A 563 17.32 -10.12 -9.83
CA VAL A 563 17.65 -9.05 -8.86
C VAL A 563 18.70 -9.55 -7.85
N GLN A 564 18.53 -10.75 -7.31
CA GLN A 564 19.49 -11.36 -6.37
C GLN A 564 20.87 -11.60 -7.01
N GLN A 565 20.94 -12.02 -8.28
CA GLN A 565 22.21 -12.19 -9.00
C GLN A 565 22.87 -10.84 -9.35
N LEU A 566 22.06 -9.82 -9.64
CA LEU A 566 22.55 -8.47 -9.96
C LEU A 566 23.04 -7.71 -8.72
N GLN A 567 22.45 -7.96 -7.55
CA GLN A 567 22.95 -7.41 -6.27
C GLN A 567 24.37 -7.89 -5.94
N SER A 568 24.77 -9.11 -6.37
CA SER A 568 26.17 -9.58 -6.24
C SER A 568 27.14 -9.03 -7.30
N LEU A 569 26.65 -8.29 -8.30
CA LEU A 569 27.46 -7.67 -9.37
C LEU A 569 27.54 -6.14 -9.24
N ALA A 570 26.71 -5.54 -8.38
CA ALA A 570 26.67 -4.10 -8.15
C ALA A 570 27.86 -3.56 -7.36
N ASP A 571 28.62 -4.42 -6.67
CA ASP A 571 29.81 -4.03 -5.89
C ASP A 571 31.01 -3.64 -6.79
N ASP A 572 31.05 -4.06 -8.06
CA ASP A 572 32.20 -3.87 -8.98
C ASP A 572 31.97 -2.86 -10.12
N ALA A 573 30.75 -2.38 -10.34
CA ALA A 573 30.39 -1.55 -11.51
C ALA A 573 30.19 -0.06 -11.15
N ALA A 574 31.19 0.77 -11.45
CA ALA A 574 31.18 2.19 -11.15
C ALA A 574 30.00 2.96 -11.78
N GLY A 575 28.99 3.30 -10.99
CA GLY A 575 28.09 4.47 -11.08
C GLY A 575 27.14 4.62 -12.28
N VAL A 576 27.43 4.03 -13.44
CA VAL A 576 26.76 4.36 -14.72
C VAL A 576 25.59 3.43 -15.06
N ILE A 577 25.59 2.20 -14.54
CA ILE A 577 24.60 1.18 -14.90
C ILE A 577 23.66 0.90 -13.74
N THR A 578 22.44 1.37 -13.88
CA THR A 578 21.48 1.35 -12.78
C THR A 578 20.77 0.00 -12.62
N PRO A 579 20.43 -0.42 -11.38
CA PRO A 579 19.70 -1.66 -11.07
C PRO A 579 18.45 -1.91 -11.95
N THR A 580 17.63 -0.90 -12.21
CA THR A 580 16.46 -1.00 -13.12
C THR A 580 16.84 -1.31 -14.59
N VAL A 581 18.02 -0.86 -15.05
CA VAL A 581 18.56 -1.20 -16.37
C VAL A 581 19.11 -2.64 -16.36
N LEU A 582 19.77 -3.05 -15.28
CA LEU A 582 20.25 -4.43 -15.09
C LEU A 582 19.08 -5.44 -15.04
N GLU A 583 17.99 -5.12 -14.33
CA GLU A 583 16.76 -5.94 -14.34
C GLU A 583 16.18 -6.09 -15.75
N THR A 584 16.17 -4.98 -16.52
CA THR A 584 15.71 -5.02 -17.91
C THR A 584 16.62 -5.92 -18.75
N LYS A 585 17.95 -5.83 -18.56
CA LYS A 585 18.93 -6.69 -19.23
C LYS A 585 18.68 -8.17 -18.93
N ALA A 586 18.44 -8.53 -17.67
CA ALA A 586 18.18 -9.92 -17.30
C ALA A 586 16.92 -10.50 -17.98
N LEU A 587 15.85 -9.68 -18.15
CA LEU A 587 14.67 -10.11 -18.89
C LEU A 587 14.89 -10.14 -20.42
N LEU A 588 15.77 -9.30 -20.96
CA LEU A 588 16.20 -9.37 -22.37
C LEU A 588 17.06 -10.61 -22.65
N ASP A 589 17.97 -10.97 -21.75
CA ASP A 589 18.80 -12.17 -21.87
C ASP A 589 17.91 -13.45 -21.91
N GLU A 590 16.80 -13.44 -21.16
CA GLU A 590 15.71 -14.45 -21.21
C GLU A 590 14.81 -14.36 -22.46
N SER A 591 15.12 -13.48 -23.42
CA SER A 591 14.42 -13.27 -24.71
C SER A 591 12.97 -12.75 -24.62
N LEU A 592 12.60 -12.01 -23.56
CA LEU A 592 11.27 -11.38 -23.47
C LEU A 592 11.14 -10.18 -24.41
N THR A 593 9.93 -9.95 -24.93
CA THR A 593 9.59 -8.78 -25.74
C THR A 593 9.49 -7.49 -24.91
N ILE A 594 9.57 -6.34 -25.56
CA ILE A 594 9.42 -5.01 -24.92
C ILE A 594 8.09 -4.89 -24.15
N ALA A 595 7.01 -5.46 -24.69
CA ALA A 595 5.69 -5.44 -24.07
C ALA A 595 5.62 -6.34 -22.82
N GLU A 596 6.18 -7.56 -22.89
CA GLU A 596 6.27 -8.46 -21.75
C GLU A 596 7.15 -7.89 -20.64
N ILE A 597 8.27 -7.24 -20.97
CA ILE A 597 9.15 -6.58 -20.00
C ILE A 597 8.44 -5.38 -19.36
N ALA A 598 7.72 -4.59 -20.14
CA ALA A 598 6.92 -3.46 -19.63
C ALA A 598 5.88 -3.94 -18.61
N GLN A 599 5.15 -5.01 -18.95
CA GLN A 599 4.18 -5.64 -18.04
C GLN A 599 4.85 -6.30 -16.82
N ALA A 600 5.99 -6.98 -17.01
CA ALA A 600 6.75 -7.65 -15.94
C ALA A 600 7.22 -6.68 -14.86
N ARG A 601 7.67 -5.50 -15.28
CA ARG A 601 8.29 -4.49 -14.43
C ARG A 601 7.34 -3.36 -14.03
N ASN A 602 6.09 -3.41 -14.47
CA ASN A 602 5.08 -2.36 -14.34
C ASN A 602 5.59 -0.98 -14.83
N LEU A 603 6.26 -0.97 -15.99
CA LEU A 603 6.84 0.20 -16.64
C LEU A 603 6.13 0.50 -17.96
N ALA A 604 6.16 1.76 -18.38
CA ALA A 604 5.80 2.10 -19.75
C ALA A 604 6.79 1.46 -20.75
N GLN A 605 6.31 1.02 -21.92
CA GLN A 605 7.18 0.47 -22.98
C GLN A 605 8.26 1.48 -23.45
N SER A 606 7.98 2.78 -23.37
CA SER A 606 8.96 3.86 -23.61
C SER A 606 10.12 3.84 -22.61
N THR A 607 9.87 3.51 -21.35
CA THR A 607 10.90 3.34 -20.32
C THR A 607 11.76 2.11 -20.60
N VAL A 608 11.12 0.99 -20.96
CA VAL A 608 11.82 -0.25 -21.36
C VAL A 608 12.70 0.00 -22.58
N MET A 609 12.23 0.74 -23.58
CA MET A 609 13.04 1.16 -24.73
C MET A 609 14.24 2.01 -24.31
N GLY A 610 14.07 2.96 -23.37
CA GLY A 610 15.18 3.75 -22.82
C GLY A 610 16.21 2.91 -22.05
N HIS A 611 15.80 1.80 -21.45
CA HIS A 611 16.72 0.83 -20.86
C HIS A 611 17.43 0.00 -21.94
N ILE A 612 16.72 -0.48 -22.98
CA ILE A 612 17.31 -1.22 -24.11
C ILE A 612 18.37 -0.38 -24.83
N GLU A 613 18.13 0.92 -25.03
CA GLU A 613 19.13 1.84 -25.59
C GLU A 613 20.44 1.84 -24.79
N LYS A 614 20.35 1.97 -23.45
CA LYS A 614 21.52 1.91 -22.56
C LYS A 614 22.18 0.53 -22.53
N ILE A 615 21.39 -0.54 -22.64
CA ILE A 615 21.88 -1.92 -22.64
C ILE A 615 22.67 -2.21 -23.92
N ALA A 616 22.18 -1.76 -25.08
CA ALA A 616 22.90 -1.87 -26.33
C ALA A 616 24.23 -1.08 -26.32
N GLU A 617 24.26 0.07 -25.64
CA GLU A 617 25.45 0.91 -25.49
C GLU A 617 26.48 0.33 -24.50
N HIS A 618 26.05 -0.16 -23.34
CA HIS A 618 26.95 -0.56 -22.24
C HIS A 618 27.18 -2.08 -22.14
N PHE A 619 26.36 -2.91 -22.79
CA PHE A 619 26.49 -4.37 -22.85
C PHE A 619 26.47 -4.88 -24.29
N PRO A 620 27.60 -4.79 -25.04
CA PRO A 620 27.68 -5.24 -26.43
C PRO A 620 27.42 -6.75 -26.68
N ARG A 621 27.24 -7.53 -25.60
CA ARG A 621 26.90 -8.97 -25.63
C ARG A 621 25.51 -9.27 -25.06
N ALA A 622 24.70 -8.28 -24.71
CA ALA A 622 23.32 -8.50 -24.25
C ALA A 622 22.48 -9.09 -25.38
N ASN A 623 21.59 -10.02 -25.06
CA ASN A 623 20.70 -10.58 -26.06
C ASN A 623 19.59 -9.57 -26.39
N ILE A 624 19.79 -8.79 -27.45
CA ILE A 624 18.74 -7.93 -28.05
C ILE A 624 18.30 -8.44 -29.43
N ALA A 625 18.91 -9.51 -29.93
CA ALA A 625 18.70 -9.98 -31.30
C ALA A 625 17.25 -10.42 -31.58
N HIS A 626 16.54 -10.93 -30.57
CA HIS A 626 15.13 -11.31 -30.63
C HIS A 626 14.17 -10.10 -30.77
N LEU A 627 14.65 -8.88 -30.54
CA LEU A 627 13.87 -7.65 -30.74
C LEU A 627 14.08 -7.00 -32.13
N ARG A 628 14.85 -7.63 -33.03
CA ARG A 628 15.12 -7.07 -34.36
C ARG A 628 13.82 -6.99 -35.18
N PRO A 629 13.42 -5.79 -35.66
CA PRO A 629 12.29 -5.67 -36.59
C PRO A 629 12.54 -6.38 -37.92
N ASP A 630 11.46 -6.72 -38.63
CA ASP A 630 11.53 -7.29 -39.97
C ASP A 630 12.15 -6.31 -40.99
N ASP A 631 12.77 -6.85 -42.05
CA ASP A 631 13.44 -6.03 -43.07
C ASP A 631 12.47 -5.08 -43.81
N GLU A 632 11.18 -5.44 -43.87
CA GLU A 632 10.12 -4.59 -44.40
C GLU A 632 9.88 -3.32 -43.56
N TRP A 633 10.22 -3.34 -42.27
CA TRP A 633 10.19 -2.17 -41.38
C TRP A 633 11.52 -1.40 -41.39
N LEU A 634 12.64 -2.11 -41.46
CA LEU A 634 13.97 -1.49 -41.44
C LEU A 634 14.25 -0.67 -42.71
N GLN A 635 13.89 -1.16 -43.89
CA GLN A 635 14.20 -0.50 -45.17
C GLN A 635 13.55 0.89 -45.34
N PRO A 636 12.26 1.13 -45.00
CA PRO A 636 11.68 2.47 -45.04
C PRO A 636 12.36 3.44 -44.07
N ILE A 637 12.67 2.97 -42.85
CA ILE A 637 13.26 3.80 -41.78
C ILE A 637 14.70 4.20 -42.14
N ASP A 638 15.51 3.28 -42.67
CA ASP A 638 16.85 3.58 -43.20
C ASP A 638 16.81 4.59 -44.35
N LYS A 639 15.92 4.40 -45.34
CA LYS A 639 15.74 5.35 -46.44
C LYS A 639 15.36 6.75 -45.96
N ALA A 640 14.47 6.86 -44.97
CA ALA A 640 14.11 8.13 -44.35
C ALA A 640 15.31 8.76 -43.61
N TYR A 641 16.03 7.98 -42.81
CA TYR A 641 17.25 8.42 -42.10
C TYR A 641 18.31 8.95 -43.07
N GLN A 642 18.64 8.20 -44.12
CA GLN A 642 19.62 8.61 -45.14
C GLN A 642 19.17 9.86 -45.93
N LYS A 643 17.87 9.99 -46.20
CA LYS A 643 17.31 11.16 -46.90
C LYS A 643 17.45 12.43 -46.04
N ILE A 644 17.17 12.33 -44.74
CA ILE A 644 17.34 13.45 -43.79
C ILE A 644 18.84 13.77 -43.61
N ALA A 645 19.69 12.75 -43.48
CA ALA A 645 21.15 12.91 -43.39
C ALA A 645 21.73 13.68 -44.59
N LYS A 646 21.22 13.41 -45.81
CA LYS A 646 21.60 14.11 -47.05
C LYS A 646 21.03 15.52 -47.17
N ARG A 647 19.98 15.87 -46.43
CA ARG A 647 19.34 17.20 -46.46
C ARG A 647 20.13 18.26 -45.67
N ASP A 648 20.90 17.80 -44.66
CA ASP A 648 21.75 18.62 -43.78
C ASP A 648 21.06 19.87 -43.17
N ASP A 649 19.76 19.77 -42.88
CA ASP A 649 18.98 20.84 -42.28
C ASP A 649 19.19 20.87 -40.76
N LYS A 650 19.64 22.01 -40.22
CA LYS A 650 19.84 22.21 -38.79
C LYS A 650 18.58 21.98 -37.94
N ARG A 651 17.38 22.12 -38.52
CA ARG A 651 16.10 21.88 -37.82
C ARG A 651 15.89 20.39 -37.49
N ASP A 652 16.38 19.52 -38.36
CA ASP A 652 16.26 18.06 -38.23
C ASP A 652 17.28 17.47 -37.23
N LYS A 653 18.26 18.27 -36.79
CA LYS A 653 19.35 17.86 -35.89
C LYS A 653 19.16 18.40 -34.47
N ASP A 654 19.58 17.65 -33.46
CA ASP A 654 19.65 18.09 -32.06
C ASP A 654 20.93 18.90 -31.77
N ASN A 655 21.13 19.28 -30.50
CA ASN A 655 22.26 20.09 -30.07
C ASN A 655 23.62 19.36 -30.23
N ASP A 656 23.61 18.02 -30.28
CA ASP A 656 24.79 17.19 -30.55
C ASP A 656 25.01 16.94 -32.06
N GLY A 657 24.17 17.51 -32.93
CA GLY A 657 24.19 17.29 -34.38
C GLY A 657 23.59 15.96 -34.83
N LYS A 658 22.99 15.16 -33.95
CA LYS A 658 22.34 13.88 -34.27
C LYS A 658 20.95 14.13 -34.86
N ILE A 659 20.49 13.26 -35.77
CA ILE A 659 19.17 13.38 -36.38
C ILE A 659 18.08 13.11 -35.34
N LYS A 660 17.16 14.05 -35.16
CA LYS A 660 15.99 13.94 -34.29
C LYS A 660 15.06 12.84 -34.80
N ILE A 661 14.67 11.91 -33.93
CA ILE A 661 13.69 10.85 -34.23
C ILE A 661 12.38 11.43 -34.81
N ARG A 662 11.95 12.60 -34.30
CA ARG A 662 10.81 13.35 -34.82
C ARG A 662 10.87 13.61 -36.33
N ALA A 663 12.02 14.02 -36.86
CA ALA A 663 12.17 14.30 -38.29
C ALA A 663 11.99 13.02 -39.15
N ILE A 664 12.46 11.87 -38.63
CA ILE A 664 12.31 10.56 -39.29
C ILE A 664 10.84 10.12 -39.28
N VAL A 665 10.15 10.28 -38.15
CA VAL A 665 8.71 9.98 -38.02
C VAL A 665 7.87 10.88 -38.94
N GLU A 666 8.20 12.17 -39.05
CA GLU A 666 7.53 13.13 -39.94
C GLU A 666 7.77 12.81 -41.44
N GLU A 667 9.00 12.45 -41.83
CA GLU A 667 9.32 12.00 -43.20
C GLU A 667 8.60 10.68 -43.56
N LEU A 668 8.45 9.77 -42.59
CA LEU A 668 7.64 8.54 -42.70
C LEU A 668 6.12 8.78 -42.58
N ARG A 669 5.67 10.04 -42.53
CA ARG A 669 4.26 10.46 -42.43
C ARG A 669 3.51 9.83 -41.24
N ASN A 670 4.21 9.59 -40.14
CA ASN A 670 3.71 8.91 -38.93
C ASN A 670 3.26 7.45 -39.15
N ALA A 671 3.76 6.76 -40.18
CA ALA A 671 3.47 5.33 -40.39
C ALA A 671 4.07 4.41 -39.31
N TYR A 672 5.04 4.91 -38.54
CA TYR A 672 5.73 4.20 -37.45
C TYR A 672 5.79 5.10 -36.22
N SER A 673 5.73 4.52 -35.02
CA SER A 673 5.85 5.26 -33.77
C SER A 673 7.30 5.65 -33.46
N TYR A 674 7.47 6.56 -32.50
CA TYR A 674 8.80 6.93 -31.99
C TYR A 674 9.58 5.73 -31.42
N ASN A 675 8.90 4.73 -30.84
CA ASN A 675 9.55 3.53 -30.31
C ASN A 675 9.99 2.58 -31.43
N ASP A 676 9.19 2.45 -32.50
CA ASP A 676 9.53 1.62 -33.65
C ASP A 676 10.76 2.17 -34.38
N VAL A 677 10.81 3.50 -34.57
CA VAL A 677 11.98 4.17 -35.16
C VAL A 677 13.20 4.07 -34.24
N LYS A 678 13.06 4.22 -32.92
CA LYS A 678 14.15 3.98 -31.96
C LYS A 678 14.71 2.55 -32.07
N LEU A 679 13.83 1.55 -32.06
CA LEU A 679 14.19 0.14 -32.14
C LEU A 679 14.91 -0.17 -33.46
N ALA A 680 14.36 0.26 -34.59
CA ALA A 680 14.99 0.11 -35.90
C ALA A 680 16.40 0.75 -35.95
N LEU A 681 16.55 1.97 -35.41
CA LEU A 681 17.84 2.67 -35.40
C LEU A 681 18.91 1.97 -34.56
N LEU A 682 18.55 1.17 -33.53
CA LEU A 682 19.52 0.35 -32.79
C LEU A 682 20.17 -0.71 -33.70
N PHE A 683 19.38 -1.40 -34.52
CA PHE A 683 19.89 -2.42 -35.44
C PHE A 683 20.55 -1.84 -36.70
N LEU A 684 20.09 -0.69 -37.19
CA LEU A 684 20.73 0.00 -38.31
C LEU A 684 22.11 0.56 -37.95
N LYS A 685 22.28 1.10 -36.73
CA LYS A 685 23.60 1.53 -36.22
C LYS A 685 24.59 0.37 -36.11
N ALA A 686 24.12 -0.83 -35.78
CA ALA A 686 24.96 -2.02 -35.63
C ALA A 686 25.53 -2.56 -36.97
N GLN A 687 25.01 -2.11 -38.12
CA GLN A 687 25.53 -2.48 -39.45
C GLN A 687 26.49 -1.44 -40.05
N GLY A 688 26.83 -0.38 -39.31
CA GLY A 688 27.62 0.77 -39.78
C GLY A 688 29.05 0.90 -39.24
N ASN A 689 29.62 -0.17 -38.67
CA ASN A 689 31.01 -0.23 -38.16
C ASN A 689 31.86 -1.18 -39.02
#